data_AF-A0A8C0JFG0-F1
#
_entry.id   AF-A0A8C0JFG0-F1
#
_cell.length_a   1.000
_cell.length_b   1.000
_cell.length_c   1.000
_cell.angle_alpha   90.00
_cell.angle_beta   90.00
_cell.angle_gamma   90.00
#
_symmetry.space_group_name_H-M   'P 1'
#
loop_
_entity.id
_entity.type
_entity.pdbx_description
1 polymer ?
#
loop_
_entity_poly.entity_id
_entity_poly.type
_entity_poly.pdbx_seq_one_letter_code
_entity_poly.pdbx_strand_id
1 'polypeptide(L)'
;MVSLLIHRWCNAANDLQNRYDNLTGDVLISAGVIAYLGAFTSAFRQACTKDWSKLCKTLGDAIKIRAWNIAGLPTDNFSVDNGVIVDNSRRWPLMIDPQGQANKWIKNSEKENQLSVIKFTDTDYMRTLENCIQFGTPLLLENVGEELDPSLEPLLLRQTFKQGGMDCIRLGETVIEYSSDFKFFITTKLRNPHYMPELATKVSLLNFMITPEGLEDQLLGIVVAKERPELEEERNALILQSAANKKQLKEIEKRILETLQSSEGNILEDESAIMILDSAKIMSNEITKKQQVAEKTEIKIAESREGYRPIAKHSSVLFFSIADLANIDPMYQYSLSWFVNLYINSIHDSNKSKILEKRLRYLNDHFTYNLYCNVCRSLFEKDKLLFSFLLCCNLLMNRKEIEQQEFMFLLTGGVGLKNKYKNPDPSWLQDKSWDELCRANNTFSSRSHISENASEWRKIYDSKEPHNVPLPKPWDKTLNELQKMIILRCLRSDKISPAITIFVTDKLGKKFVEPPPFDLTKSYLDSNSTIPLIFVLSPGADPMSSLLKFANDKNMVGNKFQAISLGQGQGPIASKMIREGMEEGTWVCLQNCHLAVSWMPMLEKICEEFNNDTCHPFFRLWLTSYPSPKFPVTILQNGVKMTNESPTGLRLNLLQSYLSDPLILSVVVFLKTWEKLLFGVCFFHALVQERKKFGPLGWNIPYGFNESDLRISIRQLQLFINEYDHVPFEAISYLTGECNYGGRVTDDWDRRLLMTMLDDFYNPEIIENPRFSFSPSGNYYAPPKGTYEDYIEFIKVTWFLCTMEAHILFGLIVLVNILPNDFDIETSLHKYPVRYEESMNTVLVQEMERFNK
;
A
#
# COMPACT_ATOMS: atom_id res chain seq x y z
N MET A 1 -64.69 8.36 4.96
CA MET A 1 -63.81 7.44 4.19
C MET A 1 -63.22 8.15 2.99
N VAL A 2 -64.07 8.71 2.13
CA VAL A 2 -63.68 9.62 1.03
C VAL A 2 -62.85 10.82 1.51
N SER A 3 -63.19 11.46 2.65
CA SER A 3 -62.40 12.63 3.13
C SER A 3 -60.96 12.32 3.56
N LEU A 4 -60.66 11.10 4.03
CA LEU A 4 -59.30 10.70 4.44
C LEU A 4 -58.41 10.41 3.23
N LEU A 5 -58.98 9.81 2.18
CA LEU A 5 -58.33 9.62 0.89
C LEU A 5 -58.13 10.95 0.17
N ILE A 6 -59.15 11.83 0.16
CA ILE A 6 -59.05 13.19 -0.36
C ILE A 6 -57.95 13.96 0.36
N HIS A 7 -57.88 13.91 1.70
CA HIS A 7 -56.85 14.64 2.43
C HIS A 7 -55.42 14.13 2.11
N ARG A 8 -55.26 12.82 1.91
CA ARG A 8 -53.99 12.20 1.52
C ARG A 8 -53.62 12.55 0.08
N TRP A 9 -54.57 12.56 -0.84
CA TRP A 9 -54.36 12.99 -2.23
C TRP A 9 -54.13 14.49 -2.35
N CYS A 10 -54.80 15.32 -1.56
CA CYS A 10 -54.53 16.75 -1.47
C CYS A 10 -53.11 17.02 -0.95
N ASN A 11 -52.67 16.29 0.08
CA ASN A 11 -51.29 16.40 0.56
C ASN A 11 -50.28 15.92 -0.50
N ALA A 12 -50.54 14.79 -1.16
CA ALA A 12 -49.69 14.30 -2.24
C ALA A 12 -49.68 15.25 -3.45
N ALA A 13 -50.80 15.89 -3.77
CA ALA A 13 -50.91 16.89 -4.82
C ALA A 13 -50.14 18.17 -4.46
N ASN A 14 -50.21 18.63 -3.22
CA ASN A 14 -49.40 19.75 -2.73
C ASN A 14 -47.90 19.43 -2.78
N ASP A 15 -47.50 18.22 -2.38
CA ASP A 15 -46.11 17.77 -2.47
C ASP A 15 -45.64 17.67 -3.93
N LEU A 16 -46.50 17.17 -4.83
CA LEU A 16 -46.23 17.12 -6.27
C LEU A 16 -46.13 18.52 -6.87
N GLN A 17 -46.99 19.46 -6.45
CA GLN A 17 -46.92 20.84 -6.88
C GLN A 17 -45.60 21.50 -6.44
N ASN A 18 -45.22 21.33 -5.17
CA ASN A 18 -43.93 21.81 -4.66
C ASN A 18 -42.74 21.21 -5.44
N ARG A 19 -42.81 19.93 -5.82
CA ARG A 19 -41.78 19.30 -6.67
C ARG A 19 -41.80 19.84 -8.09
N TYR A 20 -42.98 20.08 -8.65
CA TYR A 20 -43.15 20.61 -9.99
C TYR A 20 -42.57 22.03 -10.08
N ASP A 21 -42.84 22.87 -9.09
CA ASP A 21 -42.34 24.25 -9.04
C ASP A 21 -40.81 24.31 -8.94
N ASN A 22 -40.18 23.34 -8.26
CA ASN A 22 -38.72 23.24 -8.12
C ASN A 22 -38.05 22.39 -9.21
N LEU A 23 -38.83 21.73 -10.07
CA LEU A 23 -38.35 20.73 -11.02
C LEU A 23 -37.29 21.27 -11.97
N THR A 24 -37.46 22.50 -12.47
CA THR A 24 -36.49 23.10 -13.39
C THR A 24 -35.11 23.26 -12.76
N GLY A 25 -35.06 23.66 -11.49
CA GLY A 25 -33.82 23.77 -10.72
C GLY A 25 -33.20 22.40 -10.43
N ASP A 26 -34.02 21.47 -9.96
CA ASP A 26 -33.59 20.09 -9.64
C ASP A 26 -33.03 19.37 -10.87
N VAL A 27 -33.67 19.52 -12.03
CA VAL A 27 -33.21 18.94 -13.31
C VAL A 27 -31.92 19.60 -13.78
N LEU A 28 -31.78 20.92 -13.65
CA LEU A 28 -30.56 21.63 -14.06
C LEU A 28 -29.35 21.16 -13.24
N ILE A 29 -29.50 21.10 -11.91
CA ILE A 29 -28.43 20.63 -11.01
C ILE A 29 -28.13 19.16 -11.28
N SER A 30 -29.15 18.31 -11.40
CA SER A 30 -28.97 16.88 -11.67
C SER A 30 -28.25 16.65 -13.02
N ALA A 31 -28.62 17.40 -14.06
CA ALA A 31 -27.93 17.34 -15.35
C ALA A 31 -26.47 17.82 -15.24
N GLY A 32 -26.21 18.87 -14.45
CA GLY A 32 -24.85 19.34 -14.18
C GLY A 32 -23.99 18.30 -13.46
N VAL A 33 -24.56 17.61 -12.46
CA VAL A 33 -23.88 16.51 -11.74
C VAL A 33 -23.55 15.36 -12.70
N ILE A 34 -24.53 14.91 -13.48
CA ILE A 34 -24.37 13.79 -14.44
C ILE A 34 -23.36 14.12 -15.53
N ALA A 35 -23.35 15.36 -16.03
CA ALA A 35 -22.50 15.73 -17.17
C ALA A 35 -21.05 16.05 -16.78
N TYR A 36 -20.82 16.67 -15.61
CA TYR A 36 -19.51 17.26 -15.28
C TYR A 36 -18.87 16.69 -14.02
N LEU A 37 -19.66 16.24 -13.03
CA LEU A 37 -19.12 15.91 -11.72
C LEU A 37 -18.68 14.44 -11.58
N GLY A 38 -18.94 13.60 -12.57
CA GLY A 38 -18.63 12.16 -12.57
C GLY A 38 -17.17 11.82 -12.23
N ALA A 39 -16.20 12.54 -12.75
CA ALA A 39 -14.77 12.25 -12.53
C ALA A 39 -14.24 12.70 -11.15
N PHE A 40 -14.99 13.55 -10.43
CA PHE A 40 -14.49 14.22 -9.23
C PHE A 40 -14.89 13.49 -7.93
N THR A 41 -14.18 13.80 -6.85
CA THR A 41 -14.40 13.23 -5.51
C THR A 41 -15.67 13.79 -4.86
N SER A 42 -16.24 13.04 -3.91
CA SER A 42 -17.44 13.43 -3.16
C SER A 42 -17.34 14.84 -2.56
N ALA A 43 -16.21 15.21 -1.94
CA ALA A 43 -16.03 16.53 -1.34
C ALA A 43 -16.11 17.66 -2.37
N PHE A 44 -15.52 17.46 -3.55
CA PHE A 44 -15.60 18.44 -4.64
C PHE A 44 -17.01 18.52 -5.21
N ARG A 45 -17.70 17.37 -5.41
CA ARG A 45 -19.10 17.35 -5.84
C ARG A 45 -19.98 18.12 -4.86
N GLN A 46 -19.84 17.88 -3.56
CA GLN A 46 -20.61 18.57 -2.53
C GLN A 46 -20.33 20.07 -2.50
N ALA A 47 -19.07 20.50 -2.66
CA ALA A 47 -18.72 21.92 -2.74
C ALA A 47 -19.41 22.58 -3.95
N CYS A 48 -19.28 21.99 -5.14
CA CYS A 48 -19.94 22.49 -6.35
C CYS A 48 -21.47 22.47 -6.21
N THR A 49 -22.06 21.37 -5.76
CA THR A 49 -23.51 21.26 -5.58
C THR A 49 -24.01 22.25 -4.54
N LYS A 50 -23.26 22.53 -3.47
CA LYS A 50 -23.62 23.54 -2.47
C LYS A 50 -23.54 24.96 -3.03
N ASP A 51 -22.55 25.24 -3.86
CA ASP A 51 -22.46 26.51 -4.58
C ASP A 51 -23.59 26.66 -5.60
N TRP A 52 -23.97 25.56 -6.27
CA TRP A 52 -25.05 25.52 -7.25
C TRP A 52 -26.44 25.49 -6.61
N SER A 53 -26.54 25.04 -5.36
CA SER A 53 -27.82 24.80 -4.67
C SER A 53 -27.85 25.37 -3.26
N LYS A 54 -28.56 26.49 -3.09
CA LYS A 54 -29.04 26.92 -1.78
C LYS A 54 -30.32 26.21 -1.34
N LEU A 55 -30.98 25.40 -2.18
CA LEU A 55 -32.35 24.89 -1.92
C LEU A 55 -32.75 23.52 -2.55
N CYS A 56 -31.86 22.71 -3.16
CA CYS A 56 -32.30 21.55 -3.95
C CYS A 56 -31.85 20.18 -3.40
N LYS A 57 -32.64 19.13 -3.64
CA LYS A 57 -32.34 17.72 -3.34
C LYS A 57 -32.33 16.90 -4.62
N THR A 58 -31.36 16.00 -4.76
CA THR A 58 -31.17 15.15 -5.93
C THR A 58 -32.21 14.03 -6.05
N LEU A 59 -32.46 13.63 -7.31
CA LEU A 59 -33.44 12.62 -7.71
C LEU A 59 -32.79 11.23 -7.77
N GLY A 60 -33.38 10.26 -7.09
CA GLY A 60 -33.10 8.84 -7.23
C GLY A 60 -34.29 8.02 -6.76
N ASP A 61 -34.69 7.00 -7.53
CA ASP A 61 -35.76 6.11 -7.09
C ASP A 61 -35.23 5.17 -6.01
N ALA A 62 -35.78 5.28 -4.80
CA ALA A 62 -35.40 4.47 -3.66
C ALA A 62 -35.52 2.95 -3.91
N ILE A 63 -36.38 2.52 -4.84
CA ILE A 63 -36.50 1.10 -5.21
C ILE A 63 -35.30 0.66 -6.07
N LYS A 64 -34.91 1.47 -7.07
CA LYS A 64 -33.76 1.19 -7.93
C LYS A 64 -32.44 1.20 -7.16
N ILE A 65 -32.24 2.19 -6.30
CA ILE A 65 -31.04 2.29 -5.44
C ILE A 65 -30.92 1.02 -4.58
N ARG A 66 -32.03 0.54 -4.02
CA ARG A 66 -32.03 -0.72 -3.25
C ARG A 66 -31.64 -1.92 -4.09
N ALA A 67 -32.11 -2.02 -5.33
CA ALA A 67 -31.71 -3.09 -6.25
C ALA A 67 -30.20 -3.04 -6.55
N TRP A 68 -29.62 -1.84 -6.74
CA TRP A 68 -28.18 -1.68 -6.94
C TRP A 68 -27.37 -2.11 -5.71
N ASN A 69 -27.84 -1.78 -4.52
CA ASN A 69 -27.17 -2.18 -3.28
C ASN A 69 -27.16 -3.71 -3.11
N ILE A 70 -28.26 -4.39 -3.48
CA ILE A 70 -28.33 -5.86 -3.51
C ILE A 70 -27.35 -6.44 -4.55
N ALA A 71 -27.18 -5.76 -5.69
CA ALA A 71 -26.22 -6.15 -6.73
C ALA A 71 -24.74 -5.87 -6.35
N GLY A 72 -24.47 -5.25 -5.19
CA GLY A 72 -23.12 -5.05 -4.66
C GLY A 72 -22.57 -3.62 -4.76
N LEU A 73 -23.40 -2.63 -5.12
CA LEU A 73 -23.05 -1.22 -4.98
C LEU A 73 -23.04 -0.84 -3.48
N PRO A 74 -22.01 -0.14 -2.98
CA PRO A 74 -22.01 0.28 -1.58
C PRO A 74 -23.04 1.39 -1.34
N THR A 75 -23.45 1.52 -0.08
CA THR A 75 -24.60 2.35 0.32
C THR A 75 -24.27 3.82 0.51
N ASP A 76 -23.01 4.22 0.31
CA ASP A 76 -22.58 5.61 0.47
C ASP A 76 -23.12 6.49 -0.65
N ASN A 77 -23.30 7.79 -0.35
CA ASN A 77 -23.86 8.76 -1.29
C ASN A 77 -23.04 8.85 -2.59
N PHE A 78 -21.71 8.71 -2.49
CA PHE A 78 -20.84 8.84 -3.66
C PHE A 78 -21.03 7.70 -4.66
N SER A 79 -21.11 6.47 -4.18
CA SER A 79 -21.39 5.31 -5.03
C SER A 79 -22.83 5.27 -5.53
N VAL A 80 -23.81 5.68 -4.73
CA VAL A 80 -25.20 5.85 -5.20
C VAL A 80 -25.28 6.89 -6.31
N ASP A 81 -24.64 8.05 -6.15
CA ASP A 81 -24.54 9.07 -7.20
C ASP A 81 -23.91 8.50 -8.47
N ASN A 82 -22.83 7.73 -8.35
CA ASN A 82 -22.21 7.07 -9.49
C ASN A 82 -23.18 6.10 -10.19
N GLY A 83 -23.96 5.33 -9.43
CA GLY A 83 -25.00 4.47 -9.97
C GLY A 83 -26.07 5.23 -10.75
N VAL A 84 -26.50 6.39 -10.23
CA VAL A 84 -27.44 7.29 -10.92
C VAL A 84 -26.83 7.83 -12.21
N ILE A 85 -25.55 8.22 -12.21
CA ILE A 85 -24.88 8.70 -13.42
C ILE A 85 -24.78 7.59 -14.46
N VAL A 86 -24.44 6.36 -14.08
CA VAL A 86 -24.38 5.21 -15.00
C VAL A 86 -25.75 4.96 -15.66
N ASP A 87 -26.85 4.94 -14.88
CA ASP A 87 -28.20 4.67 -15.40
C ASP A 87 -28.73 5.78 -16.31
N ASN A 88 -28.34 7.05 -16.06
CA ASN A 88 -28.90 8.22 -16.76
C ASN A 88 -27.93 8.87 -17.76
N SER A 89 -26.69 8.41 -17.87
CA SER A 89 -25.69 8.99 -18.77
C SER A 89 -26.03 8.72 -20.23
N ARG A 90 -25.99 9.80 -21.05
CA ARG A 90 -26.13 9.67 -22.52
C ARG A 90 -24.85 9.14 -23.18
N ARG A 91 -23.69 9.50 -22.63
CA ARG A 91 -22.38 9.00 -23.08
C ARG A 91 -22.05 7.73 -22.30
N TRP A 92 -21.31 6.82 -22.92
CA TRP A 92 -20.95 5.57 -22.26
C TRP A 92 -20.07 5.83 -21.04
N PRO A 93 -20.37 5.22 -19.88
CA PRO A 93 -19.60 5.42 -18.66
C PRO A 93 -18.26 4.68 -18.73
N LEU A 94 -17.18 5.42 -18.52
CA LEU A 94 -15.84 4.88 -18.27
C LEU A 94 -15.55 5.00 -16.78
N MET A 95 -15.55 3.85 -16.11
CA MET A 95 -15.43 3.74 -14.66
C MET A 95 -13.98 3.47 -14.26
N ILE A 96 -13.39 4.43 -13.53
CA ILE A 96 -12.07 4.31 -12.91
C ILE A 96 -12.23 3.50 -11.63
N ASP A 97 -11.94 2.21 -11.69
CA ASP A 97 -12.27 1.21 -10.67
C ASP A 97 -11.05 0.34 -10.32
N PRO A 98 -10.05 0.90 -9.61
CA PRO A 98 -8.85 0.16 -9.24
C PRO A 98 -9.10 -1.02 -8.29
N GLN A 99 -10.25 -1.06 -7.61
CA GLN A 99 -10.62 -2.14 -6.69
C GLN A 99 -11.59 -3.18 -7.30
N GLY A 100 -12.06 -2.98 -8.53
CA GLY A 100 -12.98 -3.90 -9.21
C GLY A 100 -14.40 -3.92 -8.61
N GLN A 101 -14.82 -2.87 -7.91
CA GLN A 101 -16.15 -2.77 -7.30
C GLN A 101 -17.24 -2.52 -8.34
N ALA A 102 -17.03 -1.54 -9.22
CA ALA A 102 -17.95 -1.25 -10.32
C ALA A 102 -18.07 -2.45 -11.26
N ASN A 103 -16.94 -3.11 -11.54
CA ASN A 103 -16.90 -4.32 -12.35
C ASN A 103 -17.81 -5.44 -11.79
N LYS A 104 -17.70 -5.73 -10.48
CA LYS A 104 -18.55 -6.71 -9.79
C LYS A 104 -20.02 -6.30 -9.80
N TRP A 105 -20.29 -5.02 -9.54
CA TRP A 105 -21.64 -4.49 -9.53
C TRP A 105 -22.33 -4.66 -10.89
N ILE A 106 -21.68 -4.25 -11.99
CA ILE A 106 -22.24 -4.38 -13.35
C ILE A 106 -22.48 -5.85 -13.73
N LYS A 107 -21.54 -6.75 -13.41
CA LYS A 107 -21.70 -8.19 -13.64
C LYS A 107 -22.90 -8.78 -12.91
N ASN A 108 -23.16 -8.32 -11.70
CA ASN A 108 -24.30 -8.79 -10.91
C ASN A 108 -25.61 -8.15 -11.35
N SER A 109 -25.61 -6.85 -11.69
CA SER A 109 -26.82 -6.12 -12.08
C SER A 109 -27.35 -6.55 -13.45
N GLU A 110 -26.46 -6.86 -14.39
CA GLU A 110 -26.82 -7.26 -15.76
C GLU A 110 -26.74 -8.79 -15.96
N LYS A 111 -26.70 -9.57 -14.87
CA LYS A 111 -26.60 -11.04 -14.91
C LYS A 111 -27.78 -11.70 -15.63
N GLU A 112 -28.99 -11.21 -15.39
CA GLU A 112 -30.21 -11.71 -16.03
C GLU A 112 -30.27 -11.36 -17.53
N ASN A 113 -29.58 -10.29 -17.93
CA ASN A 113 -29.53 -9.80 -19.32
C ASN A 113 -28.38 -10.40 -20.13
N GLN A 114 -27.70 -11.44 -19.62
CA GLN A 114 -26.58 -12.13 -20.29
C GLN A 114 -25.42 -11.21 -20.69
N LEU A 115 -24.92 -10.41 -19.75
CA LEU A 115 -23.76 -9.53 -19.96
C LEU A 115 -22.57 -10.27 -20.60
N SER A 116 -22.12 -9.77 -21.74
CA SER A 116 -20.89 -10.23 -22.40
C SER A 116 -19.68 -9.43 -21.90
N VAL A 117 -18.58 -10.10 -21.55
CA VAL A 117 -17.37 -9.46 -21.03
C VAL A 117 -16.24 -9.64 -22.04
N ILE A 118 -15.55 -8.56 -22.41
CA ILE A 118 -14.44 -8.56 -23.37
C ILE A 118 -13.24 -7.76 -22.85
N LYS A 119 -12.05 -8.07 -23.38
CA LYS A 119 -10.80 -7.31 -23.19
C LYS A 119 -10.14 -7.05 -24.54
N PHE A 120 -9.31 -6.00 -24.62
CA PHE A 120 -8.48 -5.75 -25.81
C PHE A 120 -7.44 -6.85 -26.09
N THR A 121 -7.11 -7.65 -25.08
CA THR A 121 -6.19 -8.79 -25.20
C THR A 121 -6.83 -10.02 -25.85
N ASP A 122 -8.12 -9.97 -26.15
CA ASP A 122 -8.87 -11.07 -26.74
C ASP A 122 -8.83 -10.95 -28.26
N THR A 123 -8.47 -12.02 -28.97
CA THR A 123 -8.34 -11.99 -30.44
C THR A 123 -9.66 -11.72 -31.14
N ASP A 124 -10.77 -12.15 -30.52
CA ASP A 124 -12.11 -12.15 -31.12
C ASP A 124 -12.99 -11.02 -30.55
N TYR A 125 -12.41 -10.02 -29.87
CA TYR A 125 -13.16 -9.00 -29.14
C TYR A 125 -14.09 -8.20 -30.05
N MET A 126 -13.63 -7.84 -31.26
CA MET A 126 -14.45 -7.11 -32.24
C MET A 126 -15.66 -7.93 -32.66
N ARG A 127 -15.49 -9.20 -33.04
CA ARG A 127 -16.62 -10.05 -33.46
C ARG A 127 -17.67 -10.19 -32.34
N THR A 128 -17.23 -10.34 -31.09
CA THR A 128 -18.14 -10.40 -29.94
C THR A 128 -18.87 -9.07 -29.77
N LEU A 129 -18.18 -7.94 -29.92
CA LEU A 129 -18.79 -6.61 -29.89
C LEU A 129 -19.85 -6.42 -30.98
N GLU A 130 -19.55 -6.83 -32.22
CA GLU A 130 -20.51 -6.75 -33.34
C GLU A 130 -21.80 -7.52 -33.04
N ASN A 131 -21.67 -8.75 -32.53
CA ASN A 131 -22.81 -9.58 -32.14
C ASN A 131 -23.64 -8.92 -31.02
N CYS A 132 -22.99 -8.38 -29.99
CA CYS A 132 -23.71 -7.74 -28.89
C CYS A 132 -24.48 -6.50 -29.36
N ILE A 133 -23.93 -5.71 -30.29
CA ILE A 133 -24.61 -4.55 -30.87
C ILE A 133 -25.83 -4.98 -31.69
N GLN A 134 -25.68 -6.03 -32.50
CA GLN A 134 -26.76 -6.55 -33.34
C GLN A 134 -27.91 -7.11 -32.50
N PHE A 135 -27.61 -7.89 -31.45
CA PHE A 135 -28.63 -8.56 -30.63
C PHE A 135 -29.08 -7.74 -29.41
N GLY A 136 -28.50 -6.56 -29.17
CA GLY A 136 -28.83 -5.72 -28.01
C GLY A 136 -28.34 -6.26 -26.68
N THR A 137 -27.36 -7.17 -26.67
CA THR A 137 -26.81 -7.75 -25.45
C THR A 137 -25.89 -6.74 -24.74
N PRO A 138 -26.03 -6.50 -23.43
CA PRO A 138 -25.12 -5.65 -22.69
C PRO A 138 -23.67 -6.15 -22.77
N LEU A 139 -22.72 -5.23 -22.89
CA LEU A 139 -21.30 -5.55 -23.01
C LEU A 139 -20.43 -4.73 -22.06
N LEU A 140 -19.48 -5.40 -21.40
CA LEU A 140 -18.49 -4.82 -20.48
C LEU A 140 -17.08 -4.99 -21.06
N LEU A 141 -16.39 -3.87 -21.30
CA LEU A 141 -14.98 -3.82 -21.67
C LEU A 141 -14.11 -3.60 -20.42
N GLU A 142 -13.22 -4.56 -20.13
CA GLU A 142 -12.38 -4.56 -18.94
C GLU A 142 -10.94 -4.10 -19.21
N ASN A 143 -10.29 -3.58 -18.16
CA ASN A 143 -8.86 -3.27 -18.12
C ASN A 143 -8.41 -2.29 -19.22
N VAL A 144 -9.23 -1.29 -19.53
CA VAL A 144 -8.86 -0.26 -20.51
C VAL A 144 -7.67 0.56 -20.00
N GLY A 145 -6.67 0.73 -20.86
CA GLY A 145 -5.50 1.57 -20.61
C GLY A 145 -5.82 3.06 -20.73
N GLU A 146 -4.80 3.87 -21.02
CA GLU A 146 -4.97 5.31 -21.30
C GLU A 146 -5.40 5.57 -22.74
N GLU A 147 -5.12 4.63 -23.64
CA GLU A 147 -5.50 4.66 -25.05
C GLU A 147 -6.64 3.67 -25.33
N LEU A 148 -7.58 4.09 -26.18
CA LEU A 148 -8.69 3.27 -26.68
C LEU A 148 -8.49 3.04 -28.18
N ASP A 149 -8.87 1.85 -28.67
CA ASP A 149 -8.80 1.53 -30.08
C ASP A 149 -9.69 2.50 -30.90
N PRO A 150 -9.13 3.21 -31.90
CA PRO A 150 -9.87 4.16 -32.73
C PRO A 150 -11.07 3.54 -33.46
N SER A 151 -11.07 2.23 -33.70
CA SER A 151 -12.20 1.52 -34.32
C SER A 151 -13.49 1.63 -33.50
N LEU A 152 -13.40 1.86 -32.19
CA LEU A 152 -14.57 2.04 -31.30
C LEU A 152 -15.18 3.44 -31.38
N GLU A 153 -14.53 4.39 -32.03
CA GLU A 153 -14.96 5.79 -32.06
C GLU A 153 -16.41 6.00 -32.54
N PRO A 154 -16.89 5.33 -33.61
CA PRO A 154 -18.29 5.42 -34.03
C PRO A 154 -19.27 4.99 -32.94
N LEU A 155 -18.92 3.95 -32.17
CA LEU A 155 -19.73 3.45 -31.05
C LEU A 155 -19.71 4.41 -29.86
N LEU A 156 -18.54 4.95 -29.53
CA LEU A 156 -18.38 5.92 -28.43
C LEU A 156 -19.21 7.18 -28.66
N LEU A 157 -19.23 7.67 -29.90
CA LEU A 157 -20.00 8.84 -30.32
C LEU A 157 -21.48 8.51 -30.67
N ARG A 158 -21.85 7.22 -30.69
CA ARG A 158 -23.17 6.72 -31.12
C ARG A 158 -23.57 7.24 -32.50
N GLN A 159 -22.66 7.14 -33.47
CA GLN A 159 -22.87 7.56 -34.87
C GLN A 159 -23.74 6.56 -35.64
N THR A 160 -25.02 6.49 -35.30
CA THR A 160 -26.01 5.65 -36.01
C THR A 160 -26.57 6.37 -37.23
N PHE A 161 -26.88 5.62 -38.28
CA PHE A 161 -27.51 6.09 -39.51
C PHE A 161 -28.56 5.11 -39.99
N LYS A 162 -29.57 5.59 -40.72
CA LYS A 162 -30.63 4.72 -41.24
C LYS A 162 -30.24 4.14 -42.59
N GLN A 163 -30.27 2.81 -42.71
CA GLN A 163 -30.10 2.10 -43.96
C GLN A 163 -31.21 1.06 -44.11
N GLY A 164 -32.00 1.15 -45.19
CA GLY A 164 -33.11 0.22 -45.41
C GLY A 164 -34.24 0.29 -44.36
N GLY A 165 -34.36 1.40 -43.62
CA GLY A 165 -35.37 1.58 -42.57
C GLY A 165 -34.95 1.08 -41.18
N MET A 166 -33.80 0.41 -41.07
CA MET A 166 -33.19 0.00 -39.81
C MET A 166 -32.08 0.98 -39.42
N ASP A 167 -31.90 1.19 -38.11
CA ASP A 167 -30.76 1.95 -37.59
C ASP A 167 -29.52 1.05 -37.65
N CYS A 168 -28.45 1.54 -38.27
CA CYS A 168 -27.19 0.83 -38.43
C CYS A 168 -26.04 1.69 -37.89
N ILE A 169 -24.93 1.04 -37.53
CA ILE A 169 -23.67 1.69 -37.15
C ILE A 169 -22.53 1.11 -37.98
N ARG A 170 -21.55 1.94 -38.33
CA ARG A 170 -20.34 1.49 -39.02
C ARG A 170 -19.22 1.34 -38.00
N LEU A 171 -18.68 0.14 -37.85
CA LEU A 171 -17.55 -0.18 -36.98
C LEU A 171 -16.38 -0.64 -37.86
N GLY A 172 -15.35 0.21 -38.02
CA GLY A 172 -14.30 -0.03 -39.01
C GLY A 172 -14.88 -0.09 -40.43
N GLU A 173 -14.78 -1.24 -41.08
CA GLU A 173 -15.30 -1.48 -42.44
C GLU A 173 -16.68 -2.15 -42.47
N THR A 174 -17.16 -2.69 -41.35
CA THR A 174 -18.44 -3.42 -41.27
C THR A 174 -19.59 -2.49 -40.93
N VAL A 175 -20.76 -2.75 -41.53
CA VAL A 175 -22.02 -2.08 -41.20
C VAL A 175 -22.91 -3.07 -40.47
N ILE A 176 -23.32 -2.70 -39.26
CA ILE A 176 -24.00 -3.58 -38.31
C ILE A 176 -25.33 -2.95 -37.95
N GLU A 177 -26.38 -3.77 -37.86
CA GLU A 177 -27.68 -3.34 -37.35
C GLU A 177 -27.54 -2.94 -35.87
N TYR A 178 -28.09 -1.79 -35.51
CA TYR A 178 -27.96 -1.24 -34.16
C TYR A 178 -29.24 -1.48 -33.37
N SER A 179 -29.15 -2.30 -32.31
CA SER A 179 -30.25 -2.47 -31.36
C SER A 179 -30.31 -1.32 -30.35
N SER A 180 -31.50 -0.79 -30.10
CA SER A 180 -31.74 0.25 -29.07
C SER A 180 -31.50 -0.24 -27.64
N ASP A 181 -31.55 -1.55 -27.42
CA ASP A 181 -31.43 -2.17 -26.10
C ASP A 181 -29.97 -2.38 -25.68
N PHE A 182 -29.03 -2.21 -26.63
CA PHE A 182 -27.61 -2.36 -26.40
C PHE A 182 -27.09 -1.38 -25.33
N LYS A 183 -26.32 -1.92 -24.36
CA LYS A 183 -25.61 -1.14 -23.35
C LYS A 183 -24.13 -1.45 -23.37
N PHE A 184 -23.30 -0.42 -23.22
CA PHE A 184 -21.86 -0.54 -23.21
C PHE A 184 -21.26 0.07 -21.94
N PHE A 185 -20.45 -0.72 -21.24
CA PHE A 185 -19.77 -0.34 -20.01
C PHE A 185 -18.26 -0.47 -20.18
N ILE A 186 -17.50 0.49 -19.65
CA ILE A 186 -16.04 0.48 -19.74
C ILE A 186 -15.45 0.58 -18.33
N THR A 187 -14.48 -0.26 -18.01
CA THR A 187 -13.77 -0.23 -16.71
C THR A 187 -12.26 -0.18 -16.89
N THR A 188 -11.58 0.55 -16.01
CA THR A 188 -10.11 0.55 -15.90
C THR A 188 -9.68 0.25 -14.47
N LYS A 189 -8.60 -0.52 -14.32
CA LYS A 189 -7.95 -0.79 -13.02
C LYS A 189 -6.89 0.26 -12.66
N LEU A 190 -6.58 1.20 -13.56
CA LEU A 190 -5.62 2.25 -13.29
C LEU A 190 -6.19 3.19 -12.22
N ARG A 191 -5.40 3.48 -11.17
CA ARG A 191 -5.84 4.34 -10.06
C ARG A 191 -6.02 5.80 -10.48
N ASN A 192 -5.15 6.29 -11.36
CA ASN A 192 -5.15 7.67 -11.82
C ASN A 192 -4.70 7.75 -13.30
N PRO A 193 -5.54 7.28 -14.24
CA PRO A 193 -5.22 7.30 -15.67
C PRO A 193 -5.21 8.73 -16.23
N HIS A 194 -4.26 9.03 -17.11
CA HIS A 194 -4.20 10.30 -17.83
C HIS A 194 -4.86 10.18 -19.20
N TYR A 195 -6.16 10.50 -19.25
CA TYR A 195 -6.91 10.52 -20.51
C TYR A 195 -6.73 11.82 -21.28
N MET A 196 -6.55 11.71 -22.60
CA MET A 196 -6.54 12.86 -23.49
C MET A 196 -7.90 13.59 -23.48
N PRO A 197 -7.94 14.93 -23.60
CA PRO A 197 -9.19 15.69 -23.60
C PRO A 197 -10.21 15.20 -24.63
N GLU A 198 -9.72 14.75 -25.79
CA GLU A 198 -10.55 14.18 -26.84
C GLU A 198 -11.39 13.00 -26.33
N LEU A 199 -10.77 12.06 -25.61
CA LEU A 199 -11.48 10.91 -25.05
C LEU A 199 -12.48 11.35 -23.98
N ALA A 200 -12.11 12.30 -23.12
CA ALA A 200 -12.99 12.83 -22.08
C ALA A 200 -14.26 13.52 -22.64
N THR A 201 -14.24 13.97 -23.89
CA THR A 201 -15.46 14.47 -24.55
C THR A 201 -16.37 13.35 -25.05
N LYS A 202 -15.81 12.20 -25.44
CA LYS A 202 -16.52 11.05 -26.02
C LYS A 202 -17.23 10.20 -24.97
N VAL A 203 -16.57 9.96 -23.82
CA VAL A 203 -17.10 9.12 -22.73
C VAL A 203 -17.51 9.93 -21.50
N SER A 204 -18.31 9.34 -20.63
CA SER A 204 -18.60 9.89 -19.30
C SER A 204 -17.61 9.31 -18.30
N LEU A 205 -16.59 10.08 -17.92
CA LEU A 205 -15.61 9.66 -16.92
C LEU A 205 -16.25 9.59 -15.54
N LEU A 206 -16.12 8.45 -14.87
CA LEU A 206 -16.66 8.21 -13.54
C LEU A 206 -15.59 7.69 -12.61
N ASN A 207 -15.40 8.39 -11.49
CA ASN A 207 -14.51 7.94 -10.44
C ASN A 207 -15.24 6.95 -9.53
N PHE A 208 -14.83 5.68 -9.58
CA PHE A 208 -15.33 4.59 -8.74
C PHE A 208 -14.31 4.16 -7.68
N MET A 209 -13.29 4.98 -7.42
CA MET A 209 -12.36 4.74 -6.32
C MET A 209 -13.11 4.69 -4.99
N ILE A 210 -12.86 3.65 -4.20
CA ILE A 210 -13.53 3.46 -2.92
C ILE A 210 -13.20 4.61 -1.96
N THR A 211 -14.23 5.14 -1.29
CA THR A 211 -14.08 6.21 -0.30
C THR A 211 -13.86 5.63 1.11
N PRO A 212 -13.27 6.39 2.04
CA PRO A 212 -13.15 5.97 3.44
C PRO A 212 -14.49 5.59 4.09
N GLU A 213 -15.55 6.34 3.77
CA GLU A 213 -16.92 6.10 4.26
C GLU A 213 -17.52 4.85 3.62
N GLY A 214 -17.38 4.68 2.29
CA GLY A 214 -17.88 3.49 1.58
C GLY A 214 -17.21 2.20 2.06
N LEU A 215 -15.90 2.22 2.30
CA LEU A 215 -15.18 1.08 2.87
C LEU A 215 -15.56 0.83 4.33
N GLU A 216 -15.75 1.88 5.13
CA GLU A 216 -16.23 1.75 6.51
C GLU A 216 -17.58 1.02 6.55
N ASP A 217 -18.54 1.43 5.74
CA ASP A 217 -19.86 0.78 5.70
C ASP A 217 -19.80 -0.66 5.20
N GLN A 218 -18.92 -0.96 4.25
CA GLN A 218 -18.67 -2.32 3.77
C GLN A 218 -18.08 -3.21 4.87
N LEU A 219 -17.04 -2.75 5.57
CA LEU A 219 -16.40 -3.48 6.67
C LEU A 219 -17.35 -3.64 7.85
N LEU A 220 -18.19 -2.64 8.12
CA LEU A 220 -19.24 -2.72 9.13
C LEU A 220 -20.26 -3.83 8.81
N GLY A 221 -20.66 -3.97 7.54
CA GLY A 221 -21.50 -5.08 7.10
C GLY A 221 -20.82 -6.44 7.36
N ILE A 222 -19.54 -6.55 7.02
CA ILE A 222 -18.78 -7.80 7.17
C ILE A 222 -18.62 -8.20 8.64
N VAL A 223 -18.24 -7.27 9.52
CA VAL A 223 -18.03 -7.59 10.95
C VAL A 223 -19.34 -7.97 11.63
N VAL A 224 -20.43 -7.30 11.29
CA VAL A 224 -21.76 -7.61 11.86
C VAL A 224 -22.25 -8.97 11.36
N ALA A 225 -22.09 -9.26 10.07
CA ALA A 225 -22.44 -10.56 9.51
C ALA A 225 -21.65 -11.73 10.14
N LYS A 226 -20.40 -11.49 10.56
CA LYS A 226 -19.55 -12.51 11.19
C LYS A 226 -19.75 -12.63 12.70
N GLU A 227 -19.97 -11.52 13.41
CA GLU A 227 -20.15 -11.51 14.86
C GLU A 227 -21.59 -11.81 15.29
N ARG A 228 -22.57 -11.33 14.52
CA ARG A 228 -24.01 -11.45 14.79
C ARG A 228 -24.78 -11.78 13.50
N PRO A 229 -24.61 -12.99 12.95
CA PRO A 229 -25.26 -13.40 11.71
C PRO A 229 -26.79 -13.29 11.79
N GLU A 230 -27.37 -13.60 12.95
CA GLU A 230 -28.80 -13.49 13.24
C GLU A 230 -29.38 -12.08 12.98
N LEU A 231 -28.64 -11.02 13.33
CA LEU A 231 -29.08 -9.64 13.11
C LEU A 231 -29.03 -9.27 11.62
N GLU A 232 -28.03 -9.78 10.89
CA GLU A 232 -27.89 -9.48 9.46
C GLU A 232 -28.95 -10.24 8.64
N GLU A 233 -29.28 -11.48 9.02
CA GLU A 233 -30.38 -12.23 8.43
C GLU A 233 -31.74 -11.56 8.69
N GLU A 234 -32.00 -11.13 9.93
CA GLU A 234 -33.22 -10.40 10.28
C GLU A 234 -33.32 -9.08 9.50
N ARG A 235 -32.21 -8.34 9.38
CA ARG A 235 -32.13 -7.12 8.57
C ARG A 235 -32.47 -7.39 7.11
N ASN A 236 -31.85 -8.40 6.50
CA ASN A 236 -32.10 -8.75 5.10
C ASN A 236 -33.55 -9.17 4.86
N ALA A 237 -34.13 -9.95 5.79
CA ALA A 237 -35.54 -10.31 5.74
C ALA A 237 -36.46 -9.07 5.84
N LEU A 238 -36.17 -8.13 6.75
CA LEU A 238 -36.90 -6.88 6.89
C LEU A 238 -36.78 -5.98 5.66
N ILE A 239 -35.61 -5.95 5.02
CA ILE A 239 -35.39 -5.18 3.78
C ILE A 239 -36.27 -5.74 2.65
N LEU A 240 -36.28 -7.06 2.45
CA LEU A 240 -37.11 -7.71 1.44
C LEU A 240 -38.60 -7.51 1.73
N GLN A 241 -39.01 -7.66 2.98
CA GLN A 241 -40.39 -7.44 3.40
C GLN A 241 -40.83 -5.99 3.21
N SER A 242 -40.00 -5.01 3.59
CA SER A 242 -40.25 -3.57 3.40
C SER A 242 -40.38 -3.20 1.93
N ALA A 243 -39.56 -3.80 1.05
CA ALA A 243 -39.68 -3.63 -0.40
C ALA A 243 -40.99 -4.22 -0.95
N ALA A 244 -41.34 -5.44 -0.55
CA ALA A 244 -42.58 -6.09 -0.93
C ALA A 244 -43.81 -5.29 -0.46
N ASN A 245 -43.80 -4.82 0.79
CA ASN A 245 -44.86 -3.98 1.36
C ASN A 245 -45.06 -2.69 0.56
N LYS A 246 -43.98 -1.99 0.19
CA LYS A 246 -44.05 -0.75 -0.63
C LYS A 246 -44.59 -1.04 -2.02
N LYS A 247 -44.18 -2.15 -2.65
CA LYS A 247 -44.71 -2.57 -3.95
C LYS A 247 -46.21 -2.87 -3.87
N GLN A 248 -46.64 -3.62 -2.87
CA GLN A 248 -48.04 -3.95 -2.63
C GLN A 248 -48.89 -2.70 -2.37
N LEU A 249 -48.39 -1.72 -1.59
CA LEU A 249 -49.09 -0.45 -1.39
C LEU A 249 -49.34 0.28 -2.72
N LYS A 250 -48.35 0.31 -3.61
CA LYS A 250 -48.46 0.94 -4.93
C LYS A 250 -49.42 0.17 -5.86
N GLU A 251 -49.40 -1.17 -5.82
CA GLU A 251 -50.36 -2.00 -6.56
C GLU A 251 -51.79 -1.82 -6.05
N ILE A 252 -51.99 -1.73 -4.74
CA ILE A 252 -53.30 -1.45 -4.13
C ILE A 252 -53.80 -0.07 -4.55
N GLU A 253 -52.94 0.96 -4.53
CA GLU A 253 -53.29 2.30 -5.02
C GLU A 253 -53.68 2.29 -6.50
N LYS A 254 -52.90 1.59 -7.34
CA LYS A 254 -53.22 1.43 -8.76
C LYS A 254 -54.57 0.74 -8.96
N ARG A 255 -54.84 -0.33 -8.21
CA ARG A 255 -56.09 -1.08 -8.27
C ARG A 255 -57.29 -0.23 -7.81
N ILE A 256 -57.11 0.62 -6.79
CA ILE A 256 -58.13 1.60 -6.37
C ILE A 256 -58.43 2.57 -7.52
N LEU A 257 -57.39 3.11 -8.17
CA LEU A 257 -57.55 4.04 -9.30
C LEU A 257 -58.21 3.37 -10.51
N GLU A 258 -57.79 2.16 -10.85
CA GLU A 258 -58.38 1.37 -11.95
C GLU A 258 -59.88 1.11 -11.70
N THR A 259 -60.24 0.74 -10.46
CA THR A 259 -61.64 0.50 -10.07
C THR A 259 -62.46 1.79 -10.19
N LEU A 260 -61.95 2.91 -9.67
CA LEU A 260 -62.62 4.22 -9.76
C LEU A 260 -62.75 4.73 -11.20
N GLN A 261 -61.79 4.40 -12.07
CA GLN A 261 -61.82 4.76 -13.48
C GLN A 261 -62.81 3.90 -14.28
N SER A 262 -62.94 2.61 -13.95
CA SER A 262 -63.86 1.69 -14.63
C SER A 262 -65.33 1.89 -14.24
N SER A 263 -65.60 2.51 -13.09
CA SER A 263 -66.96 2.79 -12.63
C SER A 263 -67.54 4.03 -13.31
N GLU A 264 -68.05 3.89 -14.53
CA GLU A 264 -68.83 4.94 -15.21
C GLU A 264 -70.28 4.99 -14.68
N GLY A 265 -70.54 5.77 -13.63
CA GLY A 265 -71.88 5.93 -13.06
C GLY A 265 -71.91 6.24 -11.56
N ASN A 266 -73.06 6.02 -10.92
CA ASN A 266 -73.22 6.20 -9.47
C ASN A 266 -72.49 5.07 -8.73
N ILE A 267 -71.30 5.34 -8.18
CA ILE A 267 -70.44 4.38 -7.46
C ILE A 267 -71.16 3.66 -6.31
N LEU A 268 -72.25 4.24 -5.80
CA LEU A 268 -73.08 3.62 -4.76
C LEU A 268 -73.92 2.43 -5.25
N GLU A 269 -74.03 2.23 -6.57
CA GLU A 269 -74.80 1.14 -7.18
C GLU A 269 -73.90 -0.03 -7.64
N ASP A 270 -72.57 0.16 -7.67
CA ASP A 270 -71.59 -0.86 -8.03
C ASP A 270 -71.07 -1.59 -6.78
N GLU A 271 -71.78 -2.63 -6.38
CA GLU A 271 -71.45 -3.47 -5.21
C GLU A 271 -70.03 -4.06 -5.32
N SER A 272 -69.57 -4.35 -6.54
CA SER A 272 -68.24 -4.92 -6.80
C SER A 272 -67.12 -3.91 -6.50
N ALA A 273 -67.31 -2.65 -6.90
CA ALA A 273 -66.38 -1.56 -6.60
C ALA A 273 -66.30 -1.28 -5.10
N ILE A 274 -67.43 -1.33 -4.38
CA ILE A 274 -67.49 -1.14 -2.93
C ILE A 274 -66.70 -2.25 -2.20
N MET A 275 -66.87 -3.51 -2.59
CA MET A 275 -66.13 -4.63 -1.98
C MET A 275 -64.62 -4.55 -2.27
N ILE A 276 -64.22 -4.17 -3.48
CA ILE A 276 -62.80 -3.99 -3.84
C ILE A 276 -62.19 -2.83 -3.05
N LEU A 277 -62.90 -1.71 -2.89
CA LEU A 277 -62.42 -0.56 -2.13
C LEU A 277 -62.27 -0.87 -0.63
N ASP A 278 -63.22 -1.58 -0.03
CA ASP A 278 -63.15 -1.90 1.41
C ASP A 278 -62.07 -2.95 1.71
N SER A 279 -61.92 -3.98 0.85
CA SER A 279 -60.83 -4.96 0.95
C SER A 279 -59.45 -4.33 0.74
N ALA A 280 -59.29 -3.45 -0.26
CA ALA A 280 -58.07 -2.69 -0.52
C ALA A 280 -57.68 -1.79 0.67
N LYS A 281 -58.66 -1.17 1.32
CA LYS A 281 -58.46 -0.32 2.50
C LYS A 281 -58.01 -1.12 3.72
N ILE A 282 -58.64 -2.26 4.01
CA ILE A 282 -58.23 -3.14 5.12
C ILE A 282 -56.78 -3.58 4.90
N MET A 283 -56.46 -4.04 3.69
CA MET A 283 -55.12 -4.48 3.32
C MET A 283 -54.09 -3.34 3.40
N SER A 284 -54.41 -2.15 2.91
CA SER A 284 -53.54 -0.97 3.00
C SER A 284 -53.24 -0.56 4.44
N ASN A 285 -54.25 -0.57 5.32
CA ASN A 285 -54.07 -0.28 6.75
C ASN A 285 -53.21 -1.34 7.45
N GLU A 286 -53.39 -2.61 7.10
CA GLU A 286 -52.58 -3.71 7.65
C GLU A 286 -51.11 -3.60 7.21
N ILE A 287 -50.87 -3.37 5.92
CA ILE A 287 -49.50 -3.19 5.38
C ILE A 287 -48.85 -1.95 5.98
N THR A 288 -49.59 -0.84 6.17
CA THR A 288 -49.06 0.37 6.80
C THR A 288 -48.63 0.10 8.25
N LYS A 289 -49.41 -0.67 9.02
CA LYS A 289 -49.00 -1.08 10.37
C LYS A 289 -47.78 -1.98 10.35
N LYS A 290 -47.72 -2.98 9.45
CA LYS A 290 -46.54 -3.84 9.28
C LYS A 290 -45.31 -3.02 8.90
N GLN A 291 -45.46 -2.01 8.05
CA GLN A 291 -44.40 -1.11 7.65
C GLN A 291 -43.87 -0.28 8.83
N GLN A 292 -44.75 0.28 9.67
CA GLN A 292 -44.34 1.02 10.87
C GLN A 292 -43.59 0.13 11.89
N VAL A 293 -43.98 -1.14 12.02
CA VAL A 293 -43.26 -2.09 12.87
C VAL A 293 -41.89 -2.40 12.27
N ALA A 294 -41.82 -2.68 10.97
CA ALA A 294 -40.55 -2.93 10.27
C ALA A 294 -39.58 -1.75 10.41
N GLU A 295 -40.06 -0.50 10.28
CA GLU A 295 -39.25 0.70 10.47
C GLU A 295 -38.70 0.84 11.90
N LYS A 296 -39.52 0.55 12.93
CA LYS A 296 -39.05 0.56 14.33
C LYS A 296 -38.02 -0.53 14.60
N THR A 297 -38.19 -1.71 14.01
CA THR A 297 -37.22 -2.81 14.14
C THR A 297 -35.93 -2.47 13.40
N GLU A 298 -36.01 -1.85 12.22
CA GLU A 298 -34.86 -1.39 11.43
C GLU A 298 -34.00 -0.39 12.22
N ILE A 299 -34.62 0.54 12.95
CA ILE A 299 -33.90 1.48 13.84
C ILE A 299 -33.15 0.73 14.95
N LYS A 300 -33.79 -0.23 15.63
CA LYS A 300 -33.14 -1.01 16.70
C LYS A 300 -31.96 -1.85 16.18
N ILE A 301 -32.10 -2.41 14.98
CA ILE A 301 -31.02 -3.14 14.32
C ILE A 301 -29.88 -2.19 13.97
N ALA A 302 -30.20 -0.99 13.44
CA ALA A 302 -29.21 0.03 13.13
C ALA A 302 -28.44 0.45 14.39
N GLU A 303 -29.11 0.74 15.51
CA GLU A 303 -28.47 1.06 16.79
C GLU A 303 -27.51 -0.04 17.26
N SER A 304 -27.90 -1.32 17.11
CA SER A 304 -27.03 -2.45 17.46
C SER A 304 -25.82 -2.57 16.53
N ARG A 305 -26.00 -2.24 15.24
CA ARG A 305 -24.94 -2.24 14.23
C ARG A 305 -23.92 -1.13 14.48
N GLU A 306 -24.38 0.05 14.87
CA GLU A 306 -23.54 1.22 15.16
C GLU A 306 -22.50 0.95 16.26
N GLY A 307 -22.77 0.01 17.18
CA GLY A 307 -21.80 -0.43 18.16
C GLY A 307 -20.50 -1.01 17.56
N TYR A 308 -20.54 -1.54 16.33
CA TYR A 308 -19.38 -2.08 15.61
C TYR A 308 -18.74 -1.08 14.63
N ARG A 309 -19.32 0.12 14.45
CA ARG A 309 -18.74 1.15 13.57
C ARG A 309 -17.29 1.54 13.93
N PRO A 310 -16.89 1.63 15.22
CA PRO A 310 -15.52 2.02 15.57
C PRO A 310 -14.43 1.10 14.99
N ILE A 311 -14.64 -0.22 14.95
CA ILE A 311 -13.67 -1.16 14.34
C ILE A 311 -13.66 -1.00 12.81
N ALA A 312 -14.82 -0.80 12.18
CA ALA A 312 -14.90 -0.59 10.73
C ALA A 312 -14.16 0.70 10.32
N LYS A 313 -14.35 1.78 11.08
CA LYS A 313 -13.64 3.05 10.88
C LYS A 313 -12.13 2.89 11.08
N HIS A 314 -11.72 2.20 12.13
CA HIS A 314 -10.30 1.88 12.39
C HIS A 314 -9.68 1.11 11.22
N SER A 315 -10.34 0.05 10.75
CA SER A 315 -9.88 -0.75 9.61
C SER A 315 -9.88 0.01 8.29
N SER A 316 -10.82 0.92 8.06
CA SER A 316 -10.81 1.78 6.86
C SER A 316 -9.53 2.62 6.81
N VAL A 317 -9.14 3.27 7.92
CA VAL A 317 -7.89 4.03 8.01
C VAL A 317 -6.66 3.18 7.74
N LEU A 318 -6.65 1.93 8.23
CA LEU A 318 -5.56 0.99 7.97
C LEU A 318 -5.41 0.68 6.46
N PHE A 319 -6.53 0.49 5.75
CA PHE A 319 -6.50 0.23 4.31
C PHE A 319 -5.94 1.41 3.50
N PHE A 320 -6.39 2.63 3.78
CA PHE A 320 -5.86 3.80 3.05
C PHE A 320 -4.38 4.07 3.41
N SER A 321 -3.95 3.75 4.63
CA SER A 321 -2.53 3.83 5.01
C SER A 321 -1.65 2.90 4.19
N ILE A 322 -2.13 1.71 3.81
CA ILE A 322 -1.36 0.77 2.96
C ILE A 322 -1.50 1.08 1.47
N ALA A 323 -2.64 1.65 1.05
CA ALA A 323 -2.89 1.97 -0.36
C ALA A 323 -1.92 3.06 -0.88
N ASP A 324 -1.46 3.94 0.01
CA ASP A 324 -0.53 5.02 -0.35
C ASP A 324 0.94 4.57 -0.38
N LEU A 325 1.25 3.34 0.05
CA LEU A 325 2.61 2.77 -0.03
C LEU A 325 3.08 2.57 -1.47
N ALA A 326 2.16 2.45 -2.42
CA ALA A 326 2.49 2.39 -3.85
C ALA A 326 3.22 3.64 -4.37
N ASN A 327 3.13 4.77 -3.64
CA ASN A 327 3.88 5.99 -3.95
C ASN A 327 5.37 5.91 -3.53
N ILE A 328 5.71 4.98 -2.63
CA ILE A 328 7.09 4.74 -2.17
C ILE A 328 7.79 3.79 -3.13
N ASP A 329 7.18 2.63 -3.37
CA ASP A 329 7.65 1.64 -4.34
C ASP A 329 6.46 1.08 -5.14
N PRO A 330 6.55 1.00 -6.48
CA PRO A 330 5.46 0.51 -7.31
C PRO A 330 5.04 -0.95 -7.00
N MET A 331 5.90 -1.75 -6.36
CA MET A 331 5.58 -3.11 -5.96
C MET A 331 4.73 -3.20 -4.67
N TYR A 332 4.56 -2.10 -3.94
CA TYR A 332 3.77 -2.04 -2.70
C TYR A 332 2.27 -1.85 -2.99
N GLN A 333 1.71 -2.81 -3.72
CA GLN A 333 0.31 -2.84 -4.13
C GLN A 333 -0.43 -3.96 -3.40
N TYR A 334 -1.61 -3.67 -2.86
CA TYR A 334 -2.44 -4.65 -2.13
C TYR A 334 -3.87 -4.59 -2.63
N SER A 335 -4.49 -5.75 -2.87
CA SER A 335 -5.90 -5.81 -3.25
C SER A 335 -6.83 -5.60 -2.05
N LEU A 336 -8.02 -5.02 -2.32
CA LEU A 336 -9.08 -4.93 -1.34
C LEU A 336 -9.58 -6.32 -0.92
N SER A 337 -9.61 -7.29 -1.84
CA SER A 337 -9.97 -8.68 -1.54
C SER A 337 -9.02 -9.31 -0.53
N TRP A 338 -7.71 -9.15 -0.70
CA TRP A 338 -6.72 -9.61 0.27
C TRP A 338 -6.92 -8.96 1.64
N PHE A 339 -7.13 -7.64 1.68
CA PHE A 339 -7.36 -6.92 2.93
C PHE A 339 -8.62 -7.40 3.67
N VAL A 340 -9.72 -7.60 2.93
CA VAL A 340 -10.99 -8.11 3.47
C VAL A 340 -10.84 -9.55 3.97
N ASN A 341 -10.12 -10.41 3.26
CA ASN A 341 -9.84 -11.77 3.71
C ASN A 341 -9.01 -11.77 5.00
N LEU A 342 -8.00 -10.90 5.09
CA LEU A 342 -7.21 -10.72 6.30
C LEU A 342 -8.08 -10.23 7.47
N TYR A 343 -9.01 -9.31 7.21
CA TYR A 343 -9.96 -8.81 8.19
C TYR A 343 -10.88 -9.91 8.71
N ILE A 344 -11.43 -10.74 7.82
CA ILE A 344 -12.28 -11.89 8.18
C ILE A 344 -11.50 -12.90 9.03
N ASN A 345 -10.28 -13.25 8.63
CA ASN A 345 -9.43 -14.17 9.38
C ASN A 345 -9.12 -13.61 10.78
N SER A 346 -8.79 -12.32 10.88
CA SER A 346 -8.56 -11.66 12.17
C SER A 346 -9.80 -11.59 13.06
N ILE A 347 -11.01 -11.55 12.52
CA ILE A 347 -12.24 -11.69 13.32
C ILE A 347 -12.32 -13.09 13.92
N HIS A 348 -11.98 -14.13 13.14
CA HIS A 348 -12.01 -15.51 13.62
C HIS A 348 -10.91 -15.83 14.65
N ASP A 349 -9.68 -15.38 14.41
CA ASP A 349 -8.49 -15.76 15.21
C ASP A 349 -8.30 -14.93 16.47
N SER A 350 -8.95 -13.77 16.56
CA SER A 350 -8.84 -12.88 17.73
C SER A 350 -9.60 -13.39 18.96
N ASN A 351 -9.15 -12.96 20.14
CA ASN A 351 -9.75 -13.32 21.42
C ASN A 351 -11.24 -12.89 21.49
N LYS A 352 -12.12 -13.84 21.78
CA LYS A 352 -13.57 -13.61 21.89
C LYS A 352 -13.93 -13.00 23.26
N SER A 353 -14.93 -12.12 23.28
CA SER A 353 -15.47 -11.54 24.52
C SER A 353 -16.96 -11.24 24.38
N LYS A 354 -17.74 -11.43 25.45
CA LYS A 354 -19.16 -11.05 25.50
C LYS A 354 -19.36 -9.53 25.67
N ILE A 355 -18.33 -8.83 26.17
CA ILE A 355 -18.37 -7.38 26.35
C ILE A 355 -17.89 -6.73 25.06
N LEU A 356 -18.77 -5.96 24.42
CA LEU A 356 -18.51 -5.33 23.12
C LEU A 356 -17.22 -4.51 23.13
N GLU A 357 -17.02 -3.63 24.11
CA GLU A 357 -15.82 -2.79 24.19
C GLU A 357 -14.51 -3.60 24.25
N LYS A 358 -14.49 -4.68 25.05
CA LYS A 358 -13.33 -5.57 25.13
C LYS A 358 -13.12 -6.33 23.83
N ARG A 359 -14.20 -6.79 23.18
CA ARG A 359 -14.13 -7.46 21.88
C ARG A 359 -13.58 -6.53 20.80
N LEU A 360 -14.05 -5.28 20.74
CA LEU A 360 -13.56 -4.26 19.80
C LEU A 360 -12.07 -3.99 20.00
N ARG A 361 -11.60 -3.92 21.25
CA ARG A 361 -10.17 -3.75 21.54
C ARG A 361 -9.34 -4.94 21.05
N TYR A 362 -9.77 -6.17 21.31
CA TYR A 362 -9.07 -7.36 20.82
C TYR A 362 -9.04 -7.45 19.29
N LEU A 363 -10.14 -7.08 18.63
CA LEU A 363 -10.21 -6.99 17.18
C LEU A 363 -9.22 -5.95 16.63
N ASN A 364 -9.23 -4.74 17.20
CA ASN A 364 -8.30 -3.67 16.81
C ASN A 364 -6.84 -4.12 16.98
N ASP A 365 -6.48 -4.62 18.16
CA ASP A 365 -5.09 -4.98 18.50
C ASP A 365 -4.57 -6.14 17.63
N HIS A 366 -5.40 -7.17 17.42
CA HIS A 366 -5.03 -8.32 16.61
C HIS A 366 -4.96 -7.97 15.12
N PHE A 367 -5.99 -7.30 14.58
CA PHE A 367 -6.02 -6.95 13.15
C PHE A 367 -4.89 -5.98 12.78
N THR A 368 -4.65 -4.95 13.59
CA THR A 368 -3.57 -3.98 13.34
C THR A 368 -2.20 -4.67 13.28
N TYR A 369 -1.94 -5.59 14.23
CA TYR A 369 -0.68 -6.32 14.27
C TYR A 369 -0.57 -7.36 13.15
N ASN A 370 -1.65 -8.05 12.82
CA ASN A 370 -1.67 -9.01 11.72
C ASN A 370 -1.42 -8.31 10.37
N LEU A 371 -2.06 -7.17 10.14
CA LEU A 371 -1.81 -6.34 8.96
C LEU A 371 -0.36 -5.86 8.91
N TYR A 372 0.15 -5.31 10.02
CA TYR A 372 1.55 -4.88 10.12
C TYR A 372 2.52 -6.00 9.77
N CYS A 373 2.32 -7.20 10.32
CA CYS A 373 3.17 -8.36 10.06
C CYS A 373 3.16 -8.78 8.59
N ASN A 374 2.00 -8.78 7.92
CA ASN A 374 1.93 -9.18 6.52
C ASN A 374 2.49 -8.11 5.58
N VAL A 375 2.23 -6.83 5.86
CA VAL A 375 2.79 -5.71 5.07
C VAL A 375 4.31 -5.65 5.24
N CYS A 376 4.84 -5.79 6.46
CA CYS A 376 6.29 -5.76 6.69
C CYS A 376 7.05 -6.91 6.02
N ARG A 377 6.39 -8.03 5.68
CA ARG A 377 7.02 -9.10 4.90
C ARG A 377 7.28 -8.68 3.45
N SER A 378 6.48 -7.75 2.91
CA SER A 378 6.59 -7.24 1.54
C SER A 378 7.29 -5.88 1.44
N LEU A 379 7.70 -5.27 2.56
CA LEU A 379 8.44 -4.02 2.59
C LEU A 379 9.94 -4.25 2.77
N PHE A 380 10.74 -3.42 2.10
CA PHE A 380 12.17 -3.35 2.35
C PHE A 380 12.45 -2.78 3.73
N GLU A 381 13.58 -3.15 4.32
CA GLU A 381 13.91 -2.79 5.71
C GLU A 381 13.93 -1.27 5.94
N LYS A 382 14.38 -0.50 4.94
CA LYS A 382 14.39 0.97 4.95
C LYS A 382 12.99 1.59 5.10
N ASP A 383 11.94 0.90 4.62
CA ASP A 383 10.59 1.42 4.54
C ASP A 383 9.69 0.96 5.71
N LYS A 384 10.14 -0.03 6.50
CA LYS A 384 9.34 -0.58 7.62
C LYS A 384 9.09 0.45 8.72
N LEU A 385 10.11 1.18 9.16
CA LEU A 385 9.95 2.23 10.18
C LEU A 385 9.08 3.37 9.66
N LEU A 386 9.24 3.74 8.39
CA LEU A 386 8.40 4.74 7.74
C LEU A 386 6.93 4.30 7.74
N PHE A 387 6.65 3.05 7.38
CA PHE A 387 5.31 2.49 7.45
C PHE A 387 4.74 2.52 8.87
N SER A 388 5.51 2.09 9.88
CA SER A 388 5.08 2.15 11.28
C SER A 388 4.75 3.58 11.74
N PHE A 389 5.55 4.56 11.28
CA PHE A 389 5.32 5.97 11.57
C PHE A 389 4.06 6.51 10.88
N LEU A 390 3.88 6.22 9.59
CA LEU A 390 2.68 6.62 8.83
C LEU A 390 1.42 6.00 9.42
N LEU A 391 1.48 4.70 9.75
CA LEU A 391 0.40 3.97 10.41
C LEU A 391 0.03 4.64 11.74
N CYS A 392 1.02 4.96 12.57
CA CYS A 392 0.83 5.64 13.85
C CYS A 392 0.17 7.02 13.66
N CYS A 393 0.73 7.85 12.77
CA CYS A 393 0.21 9.19 12.51
C CYS A 393 -1.23 9.16 11.97
N ASN A 394 -1.54 8.29 11.01
CA ASN A 394 -2.88 8.18 10.44
C ASN A 394 -3.93 7.76 11.48
N LEU A 395 -3.56 6.83 12.38
CA LEU A 395 -4.44 6.44 13.48
C LEU A 395 -4.65 7.58 14.49
N LEU A 396 -3.61 8.33 14.82
CA LEU A 396 -3.68 9.47 15.75
C LEU A 396 -4.45 10.66 15.15
N MET A 397 -4.27 10.94 13.85
CA MET A 397 -5.03 11.97 13.13
C MET A 397 -6.52 11.62 13.09
N ASN A 398 -6.87 10.34 12.85
CA ASN A 398 -8.27 9.91 12.90
C ASN A 398 -8.90 10.04 14.31
N ARG A 399 -8.08 9.85 15.36
CA ARG A 399 -8.48 10.11 16.76
C ARG A 399 -8.49 11.59 17.13
N LYS A 400 -8.02 12.48 16.24
CA LYS A 400 -7.84 13.91 16.48
C LYS A 400 -6.84 14.23 17.61
N GLU A 401 -5.87 13.33 17.84
CA GLU A 401 -4.75 13.58 18.76
C GLU A 401 -3.63 14.40 18.11
N ILE A 402 -3.57 14.40 16.77
CA ILE A 402 -2.61 15.15 15.95
C ILE A 402 -3.37 15.96 14.91
N GLU A 403 -2.93 17.20 14.70
CA GLU A 403 -3.44 18.04 13.62
C GLU A 403 -2.66 17.84 12.32
N GLN A 404 -3.38 17.81 11.18
CA GLN A 404 -2.77 17.67 9.85
C GLN A 404 -1.73 18.77 9.57
N GLN A 405 -1.96 19.99 10.06
CA GLN A 405 -1.05 21.11 9.85
C GLN A 405 0.30 20.90 10.55
N GLU A 406 0.29 20.37 11.77
CA GLU A 406 1.50 20.04 12.53
C GLU A 406 2.30 18.92 11.85
N PHE A 407 1.60 17.88 11.40
CA PHE A 407 2.22 16.78 10.66
C PHE A 407 2.85 17.26 9.34
N MET A 408 2.14 18.07 8.57
CA MET A 408 2.68 18.68 7.34
C MET A 408 3.88 19.58 7.62
N PHE A 409 3.89 20.30 8.75
CA PHE A 409 5.03 21.11 9.16
C PHE A 409 6.24 20.25 9.53
N LEU A 410 6.05 19.12 10.22
CA LEU A 410 7.14 18.17 10.48
C LEU A 410 7.78 17.67 9.17
N LEU A 411 6.98 17.43 8.13
CA LEU A 411 7.48 16.93 6.85
C LEU A 411 8.17 18.02 5.99
N THR A 412 7.60 19.22 5.94
CA THR A 412 8.02 20.25 4.97
C THR A 412 8.80 21.42 5.57
N GLY A 413 8.75 21.62 6.88
CA GLY A 413 9.28 22.81 7.56
C GLY A 413 8.60 24.13 7.17
N GLY A 414 7.54 24.08 6.33
CA GLY A 414 6.85 25.22 5.73
C GLY A 414 7.57 25.85 4.53
N VAL A 415 6.87 26.71 3.78
CA VAL A 415 7.46 27.49 2.66
C VAL A 415 7.92 28.85 3.19
N GLY A 416 9.20 29.18 3.04
CA GLY A 416 9.81 30.37 3.66
C GLY A 416 9.71 31.63 2.80
N LEU A 417 8.99 32.65 3.29
CA LEU A 417 9.25 34.07 2.99
C LEU A 417 10.40 34.57 3.89
N LYS A 418 11.18 35.56 3.45
CA LYS A 418 12.33 36.11 4.21
C LYS A 418 11.98 36.33 5.70
N ASN A 419 12.74 35.68 6.59
CA ASN A 419 12.55 35.81 8.03
C ASN A 419 12.86 37.25 8.48
N LYS A 420 12.00 37.81 9.32
CA LYS A 420 12.15 39.17 9.86
C LYS A 420 12.99 39.20 11.16
N TYR A 421 13.23 38.04 11.77
CA TYR A 421 13.88 37.93 13.08
C TYR A 421 15.32 37.43 12.93
N LYS A 422 16.28 38.16 13.48
CA LYS A 422 17.69 37.78 13.48
C LYS A 422 17.94 36.57 14.39
N ASN A 423 18.92 35.75 14.03
CA ASN A 423 19.37 34.62 14.82
C ASN A 423 19.92 35.09 16.19
N PRO A 424 19.46 34.50 17.31
CA PRO A 424 19.89 34.90 18.65
C PRO A 424 21.35 34.52 18.96
N ASP A 425 21.87 33.42 18.39
CA ASP A 425 23.24 32.97 18.62
C ASP A 425 23.78 32.18 17.40
N PRO A 426 24.44 32.87 16.45
CA PRO A 426 25.02 32.24 15.27
C PRO A 426 26.18 31.27 15.53
N SER A 427 26.70 31.18 16.77
CA SER A 427 27.87 30.35 17.09
C SER A 427 27.58 28.85 17.03
N TRP A 428 26.33 28.45 17.28
CA TRP A 428 25.90 27.05 17.32
C TRP A 428 24.60 26.80 16.55
N LEU A 429 23.72 27.81 16.44
CA LEU A 429 22.46 27.70 15.73
C LEU A 429 22.60 28.22 14.30
N GLN A 430 22.35 27.36 13.31
CA GLN A 430 22.36 27.78 11.91
C GLN A 430 21.13 28.64 11.57
N ASP A 431 21.30 29.63 10.68
CA ASP A 431 20.21 30.51 10.26
C ASP A 431 19.02 29.73 9.67
N LYS A 432 19.29 28.64 8.93
CA LYS A 432 18.25 27.75 8.39
C LYS A 432 17.41 27.11 9.51
N SER A 433 18.06 26.59 10.55
CA SER A 433 17.38 26.01 11.72
C SER A 433 16.58 27.07 12.47
N TRP A 434 17.12 28.28 12.62
CA TRP A 434 16.43 29.40 13.24
C TRP A 434 15.20 29.85 12.44
N ASP A 435 15.28 29.88 11.12
CA ASP A 435 14.15 30.20 10.23
C ASP A 435 13.02 29.19 10.35
N GLU A 436 13.34 27.90 10.51
CA GLU A 436 12.33 26.86 10.79
C GLU A 436 11.69 27.03 12.17
N LEU A 437 12.48 27.30 13.22
CA LEU A 437 11.96 27.58 14.56
C LEU A 437 11.06 28.83 14.59
N CYS A 438 11.43 29.87 13.85
CA CYS A 438 10.61 31.08 13.71
C CYS A 438 9.28 30.80 13.02
N ARG A 439 9.24 29.87 12.06
CA ARG A 439 7.99 29.45 11.40
C ARG A 439 7.12 28.56 12.29
N ALA A 440 7.77 27.67 13.05
CA ALA A 440 7.11 26.83 14.04
C ALA A 440 6.39 27.65 15.13
N ASN A 441 6.80 28.91 15.32
CA ASN A 441 6.17 29.84 16.25
C ASN A 441 4.68 30.12 15.96
N ASN A 442 4.22 29.93 14.71
CA ASN A 442 2.80 30.01 14.37
C ASN A 442 1.98 28.87 14.96
N THR A 443 2.62 27.74 15.25
CA THR A 443 2.01 26.53 15.80
C THR A 443 2.19 26.47 17.32
N PHE A 444 3.38 26.79 17.82
CA PHE A 444 3.67 26.85 19.26
C PHE A 444 4.65 28.00 19.54
N SER A 445 4.26 28.96 20.40
CA SER A 445 4.95 30.26 20.62
C SER A 445 6.32 30.16 21.32
N SER A 446 7.26 29.39 20.77
CA SER A 446 8.54 29.01 21.36
C SER A 446 9.70 29.97 21.06
N ARG A 447 9.57 30.86 20.07
CA ARG A 447 10.67 31.70 19.57
C ARG A 447 11.24 32.64 20.65
N SER A 448 10.38 33.30 21.42
CA SER A 448 10.82 34.21 22.49
C SER A 448 11.64 33.47 23.55
N HIS A 449 11.16 32.30 23.96
CA HIS A 449 11.83 31.47 24.95
C HIS A 449 13.19 30.94 24.46
N ILE A 450 13.32 30.59 23.18
CA ILE A 450 14.60 30.15 22.61
C ILE A 450 15.60 31.30 22.57
N SER A 451 15.14 32.52 22.28
CA SER A 451 15.99 33.73 22.25
C SER A 451 16.47 34.11 23.65
N GLU A 452 15.61 33.98 24.66
CA GLU A 452 15.91 34.34 26.06
C GLU A 452 16.77 33.27 26.76
N ASN A 453 16.55 31.97 26.48
CA ASN A 453 17.20 30.85 27.16
C ASN A 453 18.15 30.06 26.25
N ALA A 454 18.88 30.72 25.35
CA ALA A 454 19.74 30.06 24.35
C ALA A 454 20.70 29.01 24.95
N SER A 455 21.23 29.24 26.15
CA SER A 455 22.15 28.32 26.83
C SER A 455 21.50 26.97 27.22
N GLU A 456 20.21 26.94 27.52
CA GLU A 456 19.51 25.69 27.87
C GLU A 456 19.24 24.85 26.62
N TRP A 457 18.86 25.51 25.52
CA TRP A 457 18.66 24.86 24.22
C TRP A 457 19.97 24.33 23.63
N ARG A 458 21.08 25.05 23.86
CA ARG A 458 22.41 24.58 23.47
C ARG A 458 22.80 23.25 24.14
N LYS A 459 22.42 23.03 25.41
CA LYS A 459 22.67 21.73 26.08
C LYS A 459 21.98 20.56 25.37
N ILE A 460 20.81 20.81 24.78
CA ILE A 460 20.09 19.82 23.98
C ILE A 460 20.82 19.62 22.66
N TYR A 461 21.19 20.71 21.98
CA TYR A 461 21.92 20.66 20.71
C TYR A 461 23.26 19.91 20.82
N ASP A 462 24.04 20.19 21.87
CA ASP A 462 25.35 19.60 22.14
C ASP A 462 25.25 18.15 22.68
N SER A 463 24.05 17.68 23.05
CA SER A 463 23.83 16.31 23.51
C SER A 463 24.08 15.29 22.38
N LYS A 464 24.62 14.13 22.75
CA LYS A 464 24.73 12.98 21.84
C LYS A 464 23.36 12.35 21.56
N GLU A 465 22.44 12.44 22.52
CA GLU A 465 21.09 11.86 22.48
C GLU A 465 20.03 12.93 22.80
N PRO A 466 19.86 13.95 21.95
CA PRO A 466 18.93 15.06 22.20
C PRO A 466 17.47 14.60 22.31
N HIS A 467 17.10 13.46 21.72
CA HIS A 467 15.76 12.89 21.78
C HIS A 467 15.39 12.34 23.17
N ASN A 468 16.38 12.04 24.03
CA ASN A 468 16.17 11.58 25.42
C ASN A 468 16.22 12.73 26.43
N VAL A 469 16.65 13.93 26.01
CA VAL A 469 16.79 15.08 26.90
C VAL A 469 15.45 15.82 27.00
N PRO A 470 14.93 16.06 28.21
CA PRO A 470 13.67 16.80 28.38
C PRO A 470 13.82 18.25 27.91
N LEU A 471 12.76 18.79 27.32
CA LEU A 471 12.76 20.18 26.87
C LEU A 471 12.82 21.16 28.05
N PRO A 472 13.31 22.41 27.85
CA PRO A 472 13.32 23.41 28.90
C PRO A 472 11.89 23.72 29.36
N LYS A 473 11.70 23.94 30.66
CA LYS A 473 10.37 24.32 31.21
C LYS A 473 9.93 25.65 30.57
N PRO A 474 8.66 25.82 30.17
CA PRO A 474 7.50 24.95 30.40
C PRO A 474 7.23 23.87 29.34
N TRP A 475 8.01 23.83 28.26
CA TRP A 475 7.70 23.12 27.01
C TRP A 475 7.58 21.60 27.14
N ASP A 476 8.31 20.99 28.08
CA ASP A 476 8.25 19.55 28.33
C ASP A 476 6.86 19.04 28.75
N LYS A 477 6.09 19.88 29.46
CA LYS A 477 4.73 19.54 29.93
C LYS A 477 3.62 20.09 29.03
N THR A 478 3.89 21.16 28.29
CA THR A 478 2.85 21.83 27.49
C THR A 478 2.75 21.26 26.08
N LEU A 479 3.84 20.74 25.52
CA LEU A 479 3.85 20.23 24.15
C LEU A 479 3.48 18.76 24.08
N ASN A 480 2.76 18.41 23.01
CA ASN A 480 2.54 17.01 22.64
C ASN A 480 3.83 16.39 22.07
N GLU A 481 3.91 15.07 22.01
CA GLU A 481 5.12 14.36 21.55
C GLU A 481 5.49 14.69 20.10
N LEU A 482 4.51 14.97 19.23
CA LEU A 482 4.78 15.38 17.84
C LEU A 482 5.42 16.78 17.78
N GLN A 483 4.94 17.73 18.57
CA GLN A 483 5.49 19.08 18.69
C GLN A 483 6.91 19.04 19.26
N LYS A 484 7.19 18.17 20.23
CA LYS A 484 8.56 17.92 20.71
C LYS A 484 9.46 17.42 19.58
N MET A 485 8.97 16.49 18.75
CA MET A 485 9.70 16.03 17.56
C MET A 485 9.91 17.14 16.52
N ILE A 486 8.95 18.06 16.33
CA ILE A 486 9.12 19.21 15.43
C ILE A 486 10.29 20.08 15.90
N ILE A 487 10.36 20.39 17.20
CA ILE A 487 11.47 21.16 17.78
C ILE A 487 12.79 20.42 17.59
N LEU A 488 12.82 19.12 17.88
CA LEU A 488 14.00 18.29 17.67
C LEU A 488 14.44 18.30 16.19
N ARG A 489 13.51 18.25 15.24
CA ARG A 489 13.81 18.30 13.80
C ARG A 489 14.51 19.59 13.43
N CYS A 490 14.05 20.72 13.98
CA CYS A 490 14.64 22.02 13.71
C CYS A 490 16.04 22.17 14.32
N LEU A 491 16.30 21.58 15.49
CA LEU A 491 17.58 21.67 16.20
C LEU A 491 18.60 20.61 15.72
N ARG A 492 18.18 19.35 15.62
CA ARG A 492 19.00 18.16 15.36
C ARG A 492 18.24 17.17 14.48
N SER A 493 18.17 17.49 13.18
CA SER A 493 17.48 16.66 12.18
C SER A 493 18.07 15.25 12.04
N ASP A 494 19.35 15.05 12.37
CA ASP A 494 20.04 13.76 12.36
C ASP A 494 19.46 12.75 13.37
N LYS A 495 18.79 13.24 14.44
CA LYS A 495 18.25 12.40 15.53
C LYS A 495 16.74 12.15 15.42
N ILE A 496 16.15 12.44 14.26
CA ILE A 496 14.72 12.22 14.02
C ILE A 496 14.35 10.73 13.94
N SER A 497 15.20 9.88 13.35
CA SER A 497 14.90 8.44 13.25
C SER A 497 14.78 7.74 14.62
N PRO A 498 15.71 7.96 15.58
CA PRO A 498 15.52 7.51 16.97
C PRO A 498 14.27 8.09 17.64
N ALA A 499 13.97 9.37 17.43
CA ALA A 499 12.78 9.99 18.00
C ALA A 499 11.47 9.38 17.46
N ILE A 500 11.40 9.10 16.15
CA ILE A 500 10.28 8.38 15.52
C ILE A 500 10.15 6.98 16.13
N THR A 501 11.27 6.29 16.35
CA THR A 501 11.28 4.96 16.97
C THR A 501 10.66 4.96 18.37
N ILE A 502 11.03 5.94 19.20
CA ILE A 502 10.46 6.12 20.54
C ILE A 502 8.97 6.47 20.44
N PHE A 503 8.62 7.41 19.58
CA PHE A 503 7.25 7.84 19.36
C PHE A 503 6.31 6.69 18.97
N VAL A 504 6.73 5.84 18.03
CA VAL A 504 5.98 4.64 17.63
C VAL A 504 5.92 3.62 18.77
N THR A 505 7.02 3.43 19.50
CA THR A 505 7.08 2.51 20.64
C THR A 505 6.10 2.91 21.74
N ASP A 506 5.99 4.19 22.04
CA ASP A 506 5.11 4.70 23.10
C ASP A 506 3.63 4.64 22.70
N LYS A 507 3.33 4.90 21.42
CA LYS A 507 1.94 5.00 20.93
C LYS A 507 1.34 3.68 20.45
N LEU A 508 2.12 2.83 19.76
CA LEU A 508 1.67 1.53 19.22
C LEU A 508 2.28 0.33 19.96
N GLY A 509 3.45 0.50 20.56
CA GLY A 509 4.18 -0.57 21.25
C GLY A 509 5.41 -1.03 20.50
N LYS A 510 6.38 -1.58 21.24
CA LYS A 510 7.69 -2.05 20.75
C LYS A 510 7.62 -3.03 19.57
N LYS A 511 6.57 -3.86 19.50
CA LYS A 511 6.32 -4.83 18.43
C LYS A 511 6.13 -4.22 17.02
N PHE A 512 5.87 -2.91 16.93
CA PHE A 512 5.73 -2.19 15.65
C PHE A 512 7.04 -1.51 15.19
N VAL A 513 8.11 -1.63 15.97
CA VAL A 513 9.44 -1.16 15.62
C VAL A 513 10.35 -2.35 15.29
N GLU A 514 10.15 -3.48 15.95
CA GLU A 514 10.89 -4.71 15.69
C GLU A 514 10.15 -5.52 14.60
N PRO A 515 10.60 -5.49 13.34
CA PRO A 515 9.91 -6.20 12.28
C PRO A 515 10.00 -7.72 12.49
N PRO A 516 8.96 -8.48 12.10
CA PRO A 516 8.99 -9.93 12.20
C PRO A 516 10.09 -10.51 11.30
N PRO A 517 10.76 -11.60 11.70
CA PRO A 517 11.74 -12.26 10.86
C PRO A 517 11.08 -12.85 9.61
N PHE A 518 11.86 -12.94 8.52
CA PHE A 518 11.42 -13.58 7.28
C PHE A 518 11.08 -15.05 7.52
N ASP A 519 9.89 -15.47 7.06
CA ASP A 519 9.38 -16.83 7.19
C ASP A 519 8.68 -17.27 5.90
N LEU A 520 9.37 -18.13 5.14
CA LEU A 520 8.88 -18.66 3.87
C LEU A 520 7.69 -19.61 4.07
N THR A 521 7.61 -20.31 5.20
CA THR A 521 6.52 -21.25 5.48
C THR A 521 5.21 -20.51 5.68
N LYS A 522 5.21 -19.42 6.43
CA LYS A 522 4.02 -18.57 6.61
C LYS A 522 3.56 -17.97 5.29
N SER A 523 4.49 -17.43 4.51
CA SER A 523 4.20 -16.83 3.21
C SER A 523 3.61 -17.86 2.23
N TYR A 524 4.07 -19.10 2.28
CA TYR A 524 3.50 -20.20 1.50
C TYR A 524 2.07 -20.58 1.92
N LEU A 525 1.76 -20.56 3.22
CA LEU A 525 0.42 -20.85 3.74
C LEU A 525 -0.61 -19.79 3.35
N ASP A 526 -0.16 -18.55 3.18
CA ASP A 526 -1.01 -17.44 2.71
C ASP A 526 -1.32 -17.55 1.19
N SER A 527 -0.73 -18.53 0.48
CA SER A 527 -0.84 -18.73 -0.97
C SER A 527 -1.52 -20.04 -1.34
N ASN A 528 -2.18 -20.05 -2.51
CA ASN A 528 -2.83 -21.24 -3.08
C ASN A 528 -2.44 -21.42 -4.57
N SER A 529 -3.15 -22.27 -5.32
CA SER A 529 -2.85 -22.54 -6.74
C SER A 529 -3.23 -21.40 -7.69
N THR A 530 -4.03 -20.42 -7.24
CA THR A 530 -4.44 -19.24 -8.02
C THR A 530 -3.73 -17.97 -7.58
N ILE A 531 -3.08 -17.98 -6.42
CA ILE A 531 -2.33 -16.86 -5.86
C ILE A 531 -0.82 -17.12 -6.07
N PRO A 532 -0.12 -16.31 -6.89
CA PRO A 532 1.31 -16.45 -7.10
C PRO A 532 2.12 -15.90 -5.91
N LEU A 533 3.34 -16.42 -5.74
CA LEU A 533 4.32 -15.98 -4.75
C LEU A 533 5.39 -15.13 -5.44
N ILE A 534 5.70 -13.96 -4.89
CA ILE A 534 6.55 -12.96 -5.53
C ILE A 534 7.70 -12.57 -4.59
N PHE A 535 8.92 -12.89 -5.00
CA PHE A 535 10.14 -12.39 -4.38
C PHE A 535 10.52 -11.04 -4.98
N VAL A 536 10.50 -10.01 -4.14
CA VAL A 536 11.03 -8.68 -4.45
C VAL A 536 12.47 -8.64 -3.92
N LEU A 537 13.44 -8.52 -4.82
CA LEU A 537 14.85 -8.69 -4.50
C LEU A 537 15.55 -7.34 -4.31
N SER A 538 16.51 -7.28 -3.38
CA SER A 538 17.55 -6.24 -3.41
C SER A 538 18.66 -6.64 -4.39
N PRO A 539 19.41 -5.69 -4.97
CA PRO A 539 20.55 -6.00 -5.83
C PRO A 539 21.53 -6.98 -5.15
N GLY A 540 21.80 -8.10 -5.82
CA GLY A 540 22.73 -9.13 -5.34
C GLY A 540 22.12 -10.20 -4.41
N ALA A 541 20.84 -10.08 -4.02
CA ALA A 541 20.14 -11.13 -3.29
C ALA A 541 19.55 -12.19 -4.24
N ASP A 542 19.71 -13.46 -3.90
CA ASP A 542 19.14 -14.60 -4.65
C ASP A 542 18.36 -15.55 -3.72
N PRO A 543 17.03 -15.70 -3.90
CA PRO A 543 16.21 -16.56 -3.05
C PRO A 543 16.29 -18.04 -3.42
N MET A 544 16.97 -18.41 -4.51
CA MET A 544 16.91 -19.77 -5.05
C MET A 544 17.42 -20.84 -4.10
N SER A 545 18.50 -20.58 -3.38
CA SER A 545 19.05 -21.56 -2.43
C SER A 545 18.06 -21.87 -1.30
N SER A 546 17.40 -20.85 -0.74
CA SER A 546 16.35 -21.01 0.25
C SER A 546 15.10 -21.67 -0.32
N LEU A 547 14.71 -21.32 -1.56
CA LEU A 547 13.54 -21.87 -2.21
C LEU A 547 13.71 -23.36 -2.54
N LEU A 548 14.89 -23.77 -3.02
CA LEU A 548 15.20 -25.17 -3.29
C LEU A 548 15.22 -26.01 -2.01
N LYS A 549 15.78 -25.48 -0.90
CA LYS A 549 15.71 -26.14 0.41
C LYS A 549 14.25 -26.34 0.84
N PHE A 550 13.43 -25.30 0.72
CA PHE A 550 12.01 -25.38 1.05
C PHE A 550 11.22 -26.31 0.13
N ALA A 551 11.55 -26.35 -1.16
CA ALA A 551 10.96 -27.29 -2.11
C ALA A 551 11.30 -28.74 -1.72
N ASN A 552 12.53 -29.00 -1.28
CA ASN A 552 12.92 -30.31 -0.74
C ASN A 552 12.09 -30.66 0.51
N ASP A 553 11.93 -29.73 1.46
CA ASP A 553 11.12 -29.93 2.67
C ASP A 553 9.64 -30.22 2.35
N LYS A 554 9.13 -29.74 1.20
CA LYS A 554 7.78 -29.99 0.70
C LYS A 554 7.68 -31.15 -0.30
N ASN A 555 8.73 -31.94 -0.46
CA ASN A 555 8.81 -33.08 -1.41
C ASN A 555 8.59 -32.67 -2.89
N MET A 556 8.94 -31.44 -3.26
CA MET A 556 8.90 -30.90 -4.62
C MET A 556 10.29 -30.96 -5.25
N VAL A 557 10.79 -32.17 -5.46
CA VAL A 557 12.17 -32.44 -5.90
C VAL A 557 12.19 -32.97 -7.35
N GLY A 558 13.29 -32.72 -8.05
CA GLY A 558 13.49 -33.17 -9.43
C GLY A 558 12.55 -32.44 -10.40
N ASN A 559 11.86 -33.18 -11.26
CA ASN A 559 10.99 -32.61 -12.30
C ASN A 559 9.74 -31.90 -11.76
N LYS A 560 9.44 -32.02 -10.45
CA LYS A 560 8.32 -31.35 -9.79
C LYS A 560 8.58 -29.88 -9.47
N PHE A 561 9.82 -29.42 -9.58
CA PHE A 561 10.19 -28.02 -9.47
C PHE A 561 10.95 -27.61 -10.73
N GLN A 562 10.38 -26.68 -11.49
CA GLN A 562 10.99 -26.16 -12.70
C GLN A 562 11.29 -24.68 -12.52
N ALA A 563 12.48 -24.25 -12.91
CA ALA A 563 12.89 -22.85 -12.84
C ALA A 563 13.41 -22.38 -14.19
N ILE A 564 13.03 -21.16 -14.59
CA ILE A 564 13.45 -20.54 -15.84
C ILE A 564 13.80 -19.06 -15.60
N SER A 565 14.96 -18.64 -16.10
CA SER A 565 15.35 -17.23 -16.13
C SER A 565 14.73 -16.54 -17.34
N LEU A 566 13.89 -15.54 -17.08
CA LEU A 566 13.24 -14.78 -18.14
C LEU A 566 14.25 -13.81 -18.78
N GLY A 567 14.45 -14.02 -20.08
CA GLY A 567 15.23 -13.16 -20.96
C GLY A 567 14.58 -13.09 -22.35
N GLN A 568 15.32 -12.60 -23.34
CA GLN A 568 14.81 -12.50 -24.71
C GLN A 568 14.41 -13.90 -25.25
N GLY A 569 13.17 -14.02 -25.73
CA GLY A 569 12.65 -15.26 -26.34
C GLY A 569 12.18 -16.36 -25.36
N GLN A 570 12.29 -16.16 -24.04
CA GLN A 570 11.93 -17.20 -23.05
C GLN A 570 10.43 -17.23 -22.68
N GLY A 571 9.66 -16.20 -23.04
CA GLY A 571 8.23 -16.09 -22.70
C GLY A 571 7.34 -17.27 -23.17
N PRO A 572 7.46 -17.75 -24.41
CA PRO A 572 6.69 -18.92 -24.87
C PRO A 572 7.00 -20.21 -24.10
N ILE A 573 8.27 -20.41 -23.72
CA ILE A 573 8.70 -21.58 -22.93
C ILE A 573 8.11 -21.50 -21.53
N ALA A 574 8.17 -20.31 -20.90
CA ALA A 574 7.53 -20.07 -19.61
C ALA A 574 6.01 -20.31 -19.67
N SER A 575 5.34 -19.88 -20.75
CA SER A 575 3.90 -20.12 -20.94
C SER A 575 3.56 -21.60 -21.00
N LYS A 576 4.37 -22.40 -21.71
CA LYS A 576 4.20 -23.86 -21.78
C LYS A 576 4.42 -24.52 -20.43
N MET A 577 5.49 -24.14 -19.74
CA MET A 577 5.86 -24.64 -18.41
C MET A 577 4.76 -24.37 -17.37
N ILE A 578 4.13 -23.19 -17.40
CA ILE A 578 3.00 -22.86 -16.51
C ILE A 578 1.81 -23.78 -16.78
N ARG A 579 1.43 -23.99 -18.06
CA ARG A 579 0.29 -24.88 -18.39
C ARG A 579 0.53 -26.32 -17.96
N GLU A 580 1.71 -26.87 -18.26
CA GLU A 580 2.10 -28.20 -17.82
C GLU A 580 2.09 -28.29 -16.28
N GLY A 581 2.59 -27.26 -15.59
CA GLY A 581 2.53 -27.21 -14.13
C GLY A 581 1.11 -27.10 -13.55
N MET A 582 0.20 -26.39 -14.22
CA MET A 582 -1.21 -26.30 -13.83
C MET A 582 -1.91 -27.67 -13.93
N GLU A 583 -1.58 -28.48 -14.93
CA GLU A 583 -2.15 -29.82 -15.13
C GLU A 583 -1.52 -30.85 -14.18
N GLU A 584 -0.19 -30.86 -14.07
CA GLU A 584 0.57 -31.87 -13.30
C GLU A 584 0.70 -31.54 -11.81
N GLY A 585 0.43 -30.30 -11.40
CA GLY A 585 0.56 -29.86 -10.02
C GLY A 585 2.00 -29.63 -9.56
N THR A 586 2.88 -29.19 -10.46
CA THR A 586 4.29 -28.90 -10.18
C THR A 586 4.51 -27.43 -9.80
N TRP A 587 5.70 -27.10 -9.33
CA TRP A 587 6.09 -25.73 -9.00
C TRP A 587 6.89 -25.12 -10.14
N VAL A 588 6.52 -23.90 -10.53
CA VAL A 588 7.19 -23.16 -11.60
C VAL A 588 7.77 -21.88 -11.02
N CYS A 589 9.06 -21.65 -11.20
CA CYS A 589 9.78 -20.46 -10.77
C CYS A 589 10.28 -19.65 -11.96
N LEU A 590 9.71 -18.45 -12.16
CA LEU A 590 10.16 -17.50 -13.17
C LEU A 590 11.10 -16.50 -12.53
N GLN A 591 12.35 -16.48 -12.98
CA GLN A 591 13.36 -15.59 -12.46
C GLN A 591 13.49 -14.33 -13.32
N ASN A 592 13.84 -13.21 -12.69
CA ASN A 592 14.16 -11.95 -13.35
C ASN A 592 13.02 -11.36 -14.20
N CYS A 593 11.78 -11.42 -13.70
CA CYS A 593 10.59 -10.96 -14.42
C CYS A 593 10.69 -9.50 -14.92
N HIS A 594 11.33 -8.61 -14.15
CA HIS A 594 11.60 -7.22 -14.56
C HIS A 594 12.35 -7.07 -15.90
N LEU A 595 13.11 -8.08 -16.35
CA LEU A 595 13.81 -8.04 -17.63
C LEU A 595 12.89 -8.34 -18.82
N ALA A 596 11.78 -9.05 -18.60
CA ALA A 596 10.87 -9.51 -19.66
C ALA A 596 9.63 -8.63 -19.81
N VAL A 597 9.84 -7.31 -19.92
CA VAL A 597 8.77 -6.28 -20.00
C VAL A 597 7.73 -6.57 -21.08
N SER A 598 8.16 -6.97 -22.28
CA SER A 598 7.25 -7.23 -23.41
C SER A 598 6.32 -8.43 -23.19
N TRP A 599 6.67 -9.34 -22.29
CA TRP A 599 5.89 -10.54 -22.01
C TRP A 599 5.00 -10.40 -20.75
N MET A 600 5.20 -9.36 -19.95
CA MET A 600 4.41 -9.11 -18.73
C MET A 600 2.89 -9.05 -18.95
N PRO A 601 2.35 -8.43 -20.03
CA PRO A 601 0.90 -8.46 -20.30
C PRO A 601 0.36 -9.88 -20.55
N MET A 602 1.18 -10.75 -21.17
CA MET A 602 0.80 -12.14 -21.38
C MET A 602 0.83 -12.93 -20.08
N LEU A 603 1.82 -12.69 -19.21
CA LEU A 603 1.86 -13.28 -17.87
C LEU A 603 0.64 -12.87 -17.04
N GLU A 604 0.24 -11.60 -17.10
CA GLU A 604 -0.98 -11.09 -16.47
C GLU A 604 -2.22 -11.85 -16.95
N LYS A 605 -2.36 -12.02 -18.26
CA LYS A 605 -3.46 -12.80 -18.85
C LYS A 605 -3.49 -14.24 -18.32
N ILE A 606 -2.34 -14.93 -18.30
CA ILE A 606 -2.24 -16.30 -17.79
C ILE A 606 -2.66 -16.39 -16.31
N CYS A 607 -2.19 -15.46 -15.48
CA CYS A 607 -2.53 -15.45 -14.05
C CYS A 607 -4.02 -15.12 -13.81
N GLU A 608 -4.66 -14.30 -14.65
CA GLU A 608 -6.10 -14.03 -14.55
C GLU A 608 -6.97 -15.25 -14.94
N GLU A 609 -6.45 -16.18 -15.74
CA GLU A 609 -7.12 -17.44 -16.12
C GLU A 609 -7.05 -18.52 -15.03
N PHE A 610 -6.29 -18.30 -13.96
CA PHE A 610 -6.18 -19.26 -12.86
C PHE A 610 -7.51 -19.41 -12.13
N ASN A 611 -8.07 -20.62 -12.18
CA ASN A 611 -9.29 -20.98 -11.47
C ASN A 611 -9.06 -22.28 -10.67
N ASN A 612 -9.84 -22.48 -9.62
CA ASN A 612 -9.76 -23.71 -8.83
C ASN A 612 -10.12 -24.97 -9.62
N ASP A 613 -10.90 -24.81 -10.71
CA ASP A 613 -11.30 -25.91 -11.58
C ASP A 613 -10.22 -26.25 -12.63
N THR A 614 -9.38 -25.28 -13.01
CA THR A 614 -8.35 -25.45 -14.04
C THR A 614 -6.96 -25.72 -13.47
N CYS A 615 -6.67 -25.19 -12.28
CA CYS A 615 -5.37 -25.35 -11.62
C CYS A 615 -5.37 -26.52 -10.65
N HIS A 616 -4.39 -27.42 -10.78
CA HIS A 616 -4.15 -28.46 -9.79
C HIS A 616 -3.88 -27.88 -8.38
N PRO A 617 -4.43 -28.43 -7.28
CA PRO A 617 -4.31 -27.83 -5.94
C PRO A 617 -2.88 -27.64 -5.41
N PHE A 618 -1.95 -28.50 -5.83
CA PHE A 618 -0.52 -28.42 -5.47
C PHE A 618 0.31 -27.48 -6.35
N PHE A 619 -0.23 -27.02 -7.49
CA PHE A 619 0.46 -26.07 -8.36
C PHE A 619 0.81 -24.79 -7.61
N ARG A 620 2.02 -24.26 -7.83
CA ARG A 620 2.45 -22.96 -7.32
C ARG A 620 3.32 -22.25 -8.35
N LEU A 621 3.01 -20.97 -8.56
CA LEU A 621 3.81 -20.07 -9.38
C LEU A 621 4.65 -19.16 -8.48
N TRP A 622 5.96 -19.20 -8.67
CA TRP A 622 6.96 -18.37 -8.00
C TRP A 622 7.54 -17.38 -9.00
N LEU A 623 7.62 -16.10 -8.63
CA LEU A 623 8.14 -15.02 -9.45
C LEU A 623 9.27 -14.33 -8.71
N THR A 624 10.39 -14.04 -9.37
CA THR A 624 11.46 -13.20 -8.80
C THR A 624 11.65 -11.95 -9.64
N SER A 625 11.77 -10.80 -8.98
CA SER A 625 11.94 -9.52 -9.67
C SER A 625 12.60 -8.47 -8.79
N TYR A 626 13.36 -7.57 -9.42
CA TYR A 626 13.63 -6.26 -8.83
C TYR A 626 12.39 -5.38 -8.92
N PRO A 627 12.28 -4.34 -8.05
CA PRO A 627 11.27 -3.31 -8.16
C PRO A 627 11.20 -2.73 -9.57
N SER A 628 10.00 -2.73 -10.16
CA SER A 628 9.78 -2.21 -11.51
C SER A 628 8.36 -1.69 -11.65
N PRO A 629 8.17 -0.46 -12.16
CA PRO A 629 6.84 0.10 -12.42
C PRO A 629 6.13 -0.60 -13.58
N LYS A 630 6.85 -1.39 -14.39
CA LYS A 630 6.29 -2.14 -15.52
C LYS A 630 5.76 -3.51 -15.13
N PHE A 631 5.93 -3.91 -13.87
CA PHE A 631 5.42 -5.18 -13.39
C PHE A 631 3.88 -5.10 -13.27
N PRO A 632 3.11 -6.12 -13.72
CA PRO A 632 1.65 -6.05 -13.71
C PRO A 632 1.06 -5.81 -12.32
N VAL A 633 0.25 -4.76 -12.20
CA VAL A 633 -0.38 -4.35 -10.93
C VAL A 633 -1.34 -5.42 -10.41
N THR A 634 -2.05 -6.12 -11.30
CA THR A 634 -2.99 -7.19 -10.94
C THR A 634 -2.30 -8.37 -10.25
N ILE A 635 -1.16 -8.80 -10.78
CA ILE A 635 -0.34 -9.86 -10.18
C ILE A 635 0.17 -9.40 -8.83
N LEU A 636 0.64 -8.15 -8.71
CA LEU A 636 1.07 -7.61 -7.41
C LEU A 636 -0.08 -7.53 -6.41
N GLN A 637 -1.25 -7.06 -6.80
CA GLN A 637 -2.41 -6.90 -5.92
C GLN A 637 -2.92 -8.26 -5.38
N ASN A 638 -2.88 -9.30 -6.21
CA ASN A 638 -3.38 -10.63 -5.84
C ASN A 638 -2.32 -11.55 -5.23
N GLY A 639 -1.05 -11.41 -5.62
CA GLY A 639 0.04 -12.28 -5.18
C GLY A 639 0.47 -12.07 -3.73
N VAL A 640 1.15 -13.06 -3.17
CA VAL A 640 1.86 -12.94 -1.88
C VAL A 640 3.26 -12.41 -2.16
N LYS A 641 3.54 -11.19 -1.71
CA LYS A 641 4.83 -10.53 -1.88
C LYS A 641 5.73 -10.78 -0.67
N MET A 642 7.01 -10.98 -0.94
CA MET A 642 8.02 -11.05 0.11
C MET A 642 9.33 -10.44 -0.36
N THR A 643 9.94 -9.62 0.49
CA THR A 643 11.24 -9.03 0.22
C THR A 643 12.35 -9.97 0.69
N ASN A 644 13.33 -10.21 -0.17
CA ASN A 644 14.56 -10.90 0.20
C ASN A 644 15.72 -9.91 0.15
N GLU A 645 16.19 -9.51 1.33
CA GLU A 645 17.31 -8.59 1.51
C GLU A 645 18.32 -9.18 2.50
N SER A 646 19.58 -8.75 2.40
CA SER A 646 20.54 -8.95 3.47
C SER A 646 20.04 -8.24 4.73
N PRO A 647 20.08 -8.87 5.90
CA PRO A 647 19.56 -8.28 7.12
C PRO A 647 20.38 -7.03 7.45
N THR A 648 19.75 -6.05 8.10
CA THR A 648 20.43 -4.81 8.47
C THR A 648 20.79 -4.83 9.94
N GLY A 649 21.98 -4.32 10.25
CA GLY A 649 22.57 -4.33 11.58
C GLY A 649 23.58 -5.46 11.73
N LEU A 650 24.73 -5.13 12.29
CA LEU A 650 25.85 -6.04 12.50
C LEU A 650 25.42 -7.34 13.21
N ARG A 651 24.59 -7.22 14.25
CA ARG A 651 24.06 -8.35 15.02
C ARG A 651 23.22 -9.30 14.18
N LEU A 652 22.32 -8.78 13.35
CA LEU A 652 21.41 -9.59 12.55
C LEU A 652 22.14 -10.25 11.37
N ASN A 653 23.09 -9.54 10.74
CA ASN A 653 24.01 -10.14 9.76
C ASN A 653 24.79 -11.30 10.36
N LEU A 654 25.43 -11.08 11.51
CA LEU A 654 26.21 -12.11 12.19
C LEU A 654 25.35 -13.31 12.59
N LEU A 655 24.16 -13.07 13.16
CA LEU A 655 23.22 -14.12 13.51
C LEU A 655 22.77 -14.92 12.27
N GLN A 656 22.50 -14.23 11.15
CA GLN A 656 22.12 -14.88 9.91
C GLN A 656 23.24 -15.74 9.33
N SER A 657 24.49 -15.25 9.33
CA SER A 657 25.65 -16.03 8.92
C SER A 657 25.87 -17.29 9.78
N TYR A 658 25.50 -17.22 11.08
CA TYR A 658 25.56 -18.37 11.96
C TYR A 658 24.39 -19.34 11.79
N LEU A 659 23.20 -18.84 11.43
CA LEU A 659 22.02 -19.67 11.16
C LEU A 659 22.02 -20.24 9.72
N SER A 660 22.83 -19.69 8.82
CA SER A 660 22.96 -20.18 7.46
C SER A 660 23.74 -21.50 7.42
N ASP A 661 23.36 -22.37 6.48
CA ASP A 661 23.68 -23.80 6.51
C ASP A 661 25.00 -24.14 5.79
N PRO A 662 26.15 -23.74 6.34
CA PRO A 662 27.35 -24.59 6.25
C PRO A 662 28.12 -24.74 7.57
N LEU A 663 27.59 -24.31 8.72
CA LEU A 663 28.28 -24.49 10.02
C LEU A 663 28.14 -25.90 10.58
N ILE A 664 27.08 -26.61 10.22
CA ILE A 664 26.89 -28.01 10.57
C ILE A 664 27.59 -28.83 9.50
N LEU A 665 28.89 -29.09 9.62
CA LEU A 665 29.46 -30.39 9.26
C LEU A 665 30.99 -30.49 9.48
N SER A 666 31.33 -31.64 10.06
CA SER A 666 32.59 -32.41 9.99
C SER A 666 33.72 -32.05 10.96
N VAL A 667 34.34 -33.13 11.46
CA VAL A 667 35.40 -33.18 12.47
C VAL A 667 36.57 -32.29 12.05
N VAL A 668 36.74 -31.14 12.71
CA VAL A 668 37.91 -30.27 12.54
C VAL A 668 38.98 -30.65 13.56
N VAL A 669 40.22 -30.83 13.11
CA VAL A 669 41.36 -31.24 13.97
C VAL A 669 41.66 -30.18 15.04
N PHE A 670 41.50 -28.90 14.71
CA PHE A 670 41.75 -27.75 15.60
C PHE A 670 40.47 -26.95 15.89
N LEU A 671 39.52 -27.56 16.61
CA LEU A 671 38.21 -26.96 16.95
C LEU A 671 38.30 -25.53 17.51
N LYS A 672 39.23 -25.25 18.45
CA LYS A 672 39.34 -23.93 19.08
C LYS A 672 39.78 -22.82 18.11
N THR A 673 40.71 -23.13 17.23
CA THR A 673 41.26 -22.16 16.26
C THR A 673 40.23 -21.87 15.17
N TRP A 674 39.55 -22.93 14.70
CA TRP A 674 38.46 -22.81 13.74
C TRP A 674 37.30 -21.95 14.25
N GLU A 675 36.78 -22.22 15.45
CA GLU A 675 35.62 -21.49 15.99
C GLU A 675 35.86 -19.97 16.11
N LYS A 676 37.07 -19.58 16.55
CA LYS A 676 37.45 -18.16 16.69
C LYS A 676 37.62 -17.46 15.34
N LEU A 677 38.32 -18.09 14.39
CA LEU A 677 38.52 -17.52 13.05
C LEU A 677 37.24 -17.51 12.24
N LEU A 678 36.36 -18.48 12.44
CA LEU A 678 35.03 -18.51 11.88
C LEU A 678 34.19 -17.33 12.40
N PHE A 679 34.21 -17.05 13.70
CA PHE A 679 33.56 -15.87 14.25
C PHE A 679 34.15 -14.59 13.64
N GLY A 680 35.47 -14.51 13.52
CA GLY A 680 36.17 -13.40 12.88
C GLY A 680 35.70 -13.14 11.44
N VAL A 681 35.65 -14.17 10.59
CA VAL A 681 35.25 -13.99 9.17
C VAL A 681 33.77 -13.66 9.01
N CYS A 682 32.90 -14.24 9.85
CA CYS A 682 31.47 -13.90 9.87
C CYS A 682 31.25 -12.46 10.34
N PHE A 683 32.03 -11.99 11.32
CA PHE A 683 31.99 -10.60 11.78
C PHE A 683 32.53 -9.64 10.70
N PHE A 684 33.65 -9.97 10.06
CA PHE A 684 34.18 -9.22 8.92
C PHE A 684 33.15 -9.07 7.81
N HIS A 685 32.47 -10.15 7.43
CA HIS A 685 31.40 -10.13 6.43
C HIS A 685 30.27 -9.17 6.82
N ALA A 686 29.79 -9.27 8.06
CA ALA A 686 28.76 -8.38 8.60
C ALA A 686 29.22 -6.91 8.61
N LEU A 687 30.49 -6.64 8.95
CA LEU A 687 31.07 -5.29 8.98
C LEU A 687 31.14 -4.69 7.57
N VAL A 688 31.70 -5.43 6.61
CA VAL A 688 31.85 -5.01 5.22
C VAL A 688 30.49 -4.72 4.56
N GLN A 689 29.48 -5.53 4.86
CA GLN A 689 28.10 -5.31 4.40
C GLN A 689 27.46 -4.05 5.00
N GLU A 690 27.57 -3.88 6.32
CA GLU A 690 26.98 -2.72 7.02
C GLU A 690 27.65 -1.40 6.60
N ARG A 691 28.94 -1.43 6.28
CA ARG A 691 29.70 -0.25 5.91
C ARG A 691 29.18 0.42 4.63
N LYS A 692 28.45 -0.30 3.76
CA LYS A 692 27.77 0.25 2.58
C LYS A 692 26.74 1.35 2.92
N LYS A 693 26.18 1.36 4.13
CA LYS A 693 25.19 2.35 4.56
C LYS A 693 25.74 3.76 4.67
N PHE A 694 27.06 3.92 4.77
CA PHE A 694 27.69 5.23 4.96
C PHE A 694 28.11 5.90 3.64
N GLY A 695 27.66 5.37 2.50
CA GLY A 695 27.97 5.92 1.18
C GLY A 695 29.50 6.03 0.98
N PRO A 696 30.00 7.14 0.43
CA PRO A 696 31.44 7.35 0.18
C PRO A 696 32.33 7.26 1.42
N LEU A 697 31.81 7.54 2.63
CA LEU A 697 32.59 7.36 3.86
C LEU A 697 32.82 5.87 4.18
N GLY A 698 31.93 5.01 3.70
CA GLY A 698 31.99 3.56 3.84
C GLY A 698 32.71 2.88 2.67
N TRP A 699 32.29 3.12 1.45
CA TRP A 699 32.94 2.63 0.24
C TRP A 699 32.82 3.72 -0.83
N ASN A 700 33.89 3.99 -1.57
CA ASN A 700 33.81 4.92 -2.70
C ASN A 700 32.78 4.44 -3.73
N ILE A 701 32.71 3.12 -3.95
CA ILE A 701 31.76 2.45 -4.84
C ILE A 701 30.88 1.46 -4.05
N PRO A 702 29.54 1.45 -4.24
CA PRO A 702 28.66 0.55 -3.51
C PRO A 702 28.75 -0.90 -4.01
N TYR A 703 29.74 -1.65 -3.53
CA TYR A 703 29.96 -3.05 -3.91
C TYR A 703 28.88 -3.99 -3.39
N GLY A 704 28.59 -5.06 -4.15
CA GLY A 704 27.64 -6.11 -3.77
C GLY A 704 28.30 -7.34 -3.15
N PHE A 705 28.72 -7.29 -1.88
CA PHE A 705 29.20 -8.48 -1.14
C PHE A 705 28.06 -9.44 -0.77
N ASN A 706 28.20 -10.71 -1.12
CA ASN A 706 27.14 -11.73 -1.07
C ASN A 706 27.51 -12.91 -0.14
N GLU A 707 26.51 -13.70 0.24
CA GLU A 707 26.69 -14.93 1.03
C GLU A 707 27.61 -15.96 0.34
N SER A 708 27.68 -15.95 -1.00
CA SER A 708 28.62 -16.79 -1.74
C SER A 708 30.07 -16.52 -1.36
N ASP A 709 30.42 -15.25 -1.15
CA ASP A 709 31.78 -14.83 -0.86
C ASP A 709 32.17 -15.30 0.56
N LEU A 710 31.24 -15.22 1.51
CA LEU A 710 31.39 -15.78 2.85
C LEU A 710 31.53 -17.31 2.81
N ARG A 711 30.65 -18.02 2.11
CA ARG A 711 30.67 -19.49 2.06
C ARG A 711 31.97 -20.04 1.48
N ILE A 712 32.48 -19.43 0.41
CA ILE A 712 33.76 -19.85 -0.18
C ILE A 712 34.91 -19.57 0.79
N SER A 713 34.90 -18.41 1.46
CA SER A 713 35.92 -18.06 2.46
C SER A 713 35.92 -19.00 3.66
N ILE A 714 34.75 -19.40 4.17
CA ILE A 714 34.60 -20.39 5.24
C ILE A 714 35.14 -21.76 4.80
N ARG A 715 34.79 -22.23 3.60
CA ARG A 715 35.30 -23.51 3.06
C ARG A 715 36.81 -23.51 2.89
N GLN A 716 37.37 -22.43 2.36
CA GLN A 716 38.81 -22.28 2.21
C GLN A 716 39.49 -22.28 3.59
N LEU A 717 38.98 -21.50 4.54
CA LEU A 717 39.46 -21.51 5.92
C LEU A 717 39.47 -22.93 6.51
N GLN A 718 38.42 -23.72 6.27
CA GLN A 718 38.31 -25.10 6.75
C GLN A 718 39.38 -26.00 6.13
N LEU A 719 39.60 -25.88 4.82
CA LEU A 719 40.62 -26.63 4.09
C LEU A 719 42.02 -26.33 4.65
N PHE A 720 42.38 -25.05 4.79
CA PHE A 720 43.70 -24.66 5.28
C PHE A 720 43.95 -25.08 6.73
N ILE A 721 42.95 -25.02 7.62
CA ILE A 721 43.12 -25.46 9.01
C ILE A 721 43.25 -26.98 9.12
N ASN A 722 42.66 -27.74 8.20
CA ASN A 722 42.76 -29.20 8.21
C ASN A 722 44.04 -29.72 7.53
N GLU A 723 44.56 -29.01 6.52
CA GLU A 723 45.73 -29.44 5.74
C GLU A 723 47.08 -29.04 6.37
N TYR A 724 47.13 -27.94 7.13
CA TYR A 724 48.38 -27.39 7.68
C TYR A 724 48.42 -27.47 9.21
N ASP A 725 49.60 -27.76 9.78
CA ASP A 725 49.82 -27.79 11.24
C ASP A 725 49.79 -26.39 11.88
N HIS A 726 50.00 -25.34 11.07
CA HIS A 726 49.95 -23.94 11.46
C HIS A 726 49.01 -23.18 10.54
N VAL A 727 48.30 -22.17 11.07
CA VAL A 727 47.36 -21.36 10.29
C VAL A 727 48.14 -20.44 9.32
N PRO A 728 47.99 -20.61 7.99
CA PRO A 728 48.69 -19.77 7.02
C PRO A 728 47.92 -18.44 6.82
N PHE A 729 48.09 -17.51 7.75
CA PHE A 729 47.38 -16.21 7.74
C PHE A 729 47.57 -15.41 6.45
N GLU A 730 48.77 -15.42 5.87
CA GLU A 730 49.05 -14.70 4.62
C GLU A 730 48.23 -15.26 3.44
N ALA A 731 48.16 -16.58 3.30
CA ALA A 731 47.40 -17.24 2.25
C ALA A 731 45.89 -17.05 2.43
N ILE A 732 45.39 -17.18 3.67
CA ILE A 732 43.96 -17.04 3.97
C ILE A 732 43.52 -15.57 3.79
N SER A 733 44.35 -14.62 4.19
CA SER A 733 44.07 -13.17 4.02
C SER A 733 44.10 -12.77 2.56
N TYR A 734 45.05 -13.30 1.77
CA TYR A 734 45.07 -13.08 0.33
C TYR A 734 43.83 -13.66 -0.37
N LEU A 735 43.46 -14.92 -0.08
CA LEU A 735 42.29 -15.54 -0.72
C LEU A 735 40.99 -14.84 -0.35
N THR A 736 40.82 -14.48 0.93
CA THR A 736 39.61 -13.82 1.40
C THR A 736 39.56 -12.37 0.92
N GLY A 737 40.63 -11.62 1.13
CA GLY A 737 40.72 -10.19 0.86
C GLY A 737 40.94 -9.83 -0.60
N GLU A 738 41.86 -10.47 -1.32
CA GLU A 738 42.16 -10.15 -2.73
C GLU A 738 41.29 -10.92 -3.72
N CYS A 739 41.07 -12.23 -3.50
CA CYS A 739 40.33 -13.06 -4.46
C CYS A 739 38.82 -13.01 -4.25
N ASN A 740 38.33 -13.38 -3.06
CA ASN A 740 36.89 -13.56 -2.82
C ASN A 740 36.15 -12.21 -2.73
N TYR A 741 36.57 -11.35 -1.81
CA TYR A 741 35.96 -10.02 -1.64
C TYR A 741 36.59 -9.00 -2.58
N GLY A 742 37.92 -8.99 -2.70
CA GLY A 742 38.68 -8.08 -3.55
C GLY A 742 38.38 -8.25 -5.04
N GLY A 743 37.96 -9.44 -5.49
CA GLY A 743 37.50 -9.65 -6.87
C GLY A 743 36.28 -8.80 -7.25
N ARG A 744 35.52 -8.29 -6.25
CA ARG A 744 34.41 -7.36 -6.47
C ARG A 744 34.81 -5.89 -6.36
N VAL A 745 35.94 -5.62 -5.72
CA VAL A 745 36.43 -4.26 -5.44
C VAL A 745 37.28 -3.78 -6.61
N THR A 746 36.84 -2.68 -7.21
CA THR A 746 37.47 -2.10 -8.41
C THR A 746 38.36 -0.91 -8.10
N ASP A 747 38.13 -0.22 -6.99
CA ASP A 747 38.89 0.96 -6.56
C ASP A 747 40.05 0.55 -5.64
N ASP A 748 41.23 1.12 -5.87
CA ASP A 748 42.45 0.74 -5.15
C ASP A 748 42.42 1.19 -3.68
N TRP A 749 41.78 2.32 -3.37
CA TRP A 749 41.64 2.80 -1.99
C TRP A 749 40.66 1.94 -1.21
N ASP A 750 39.54 1.57 -1.83
CA ASP A 750 38.60 0.60 -1.26
C ASP A 750 39.25 -0.78 -1.08
N ARG A 751 40.09 -1.22 -2.02
CA ARG A 751 40.84 -2.50 -1.88
C ARG A 751 41.79 -2.45 -0.69
N ARG A 752 42.55 -1.36 -0.55
CA ARG A 752 43.44 -1.14 0.61
C ARG A 752 42.66 -1.14 1.92
N LEU A 753 41.53 -0.45 1.96
CA LEU A 753 40.64 -0.42 3.12
C LEU A 753 40.12 -1.82 3.48
N LEU A 754 39.66 -2.59 2.48
CA LEU A 754 39.19 -3.97 2.67
C LEU A 754 40.27 -4.85 3.30
N MET A 755 41.50 -4.80 2.78
CA MET A 755 42.63 -5.55 3.32
C MET A 755 42.99 -5.11 4.74
N THR A 756 43.06 -3.80 4.98
CA THR A 756 43.34 -3.24 6.32
C THR A 756 42.29 -3.68 7.34
N MET A 757 41.01 -3.72 6.95
CA MET A 757 39.95 -4.23 7.82
C MET A 757 40.08 -5.73 8.08
N LEU A 758 40.50 -6.52 7.09
CA LEU A 758 40.63 -7.97 7.23
C LEU A 758 41.74 -8.36 8.23
N ASP A 759 42.82 -7.57 8.30
CA ASP A 759 43.93 -7.78 9.23
C ASP A 759 43.48 -7.78 10.71
N ASP A 760 42.43 -7.01 11.05
CA ASP A 760 41.83 -6.98 12.39
C ASP A 760 41.11 -8.30 12.75
N PHE A 761 40.71 -9.09 11.75
CA PHE A 761 39.99 -10.36 11.93
C PHE A 761 40.86 -11.60 11.70
N TYR A 762 41.91 -11.49 10.87
CA TYR A 762 42.88 -12.54 10.57
C TYR A 762 44.27 -12.18 11.08
N ASN A 763 44.45 -12.34 12.39
CA ASN A 763 45.74 -12.19 13.05
C ASN A 763 45.98 -13.32 14.06
N PRO A 764 47.22 -13.59 14.47
CA PRO A 764 47.52 -14.55 15.53
C PRO A 764 46.87 -14.20 16.88
N GLU A 765 46.69 -12.90 17.17
CA GLU A 765 46.17 -12.41 18.45
C GLU A 765 44.73 -12.90 18.74
N ILE A 766 43.89 -13.07 17.71
CA ILE A 766 42.53 -13.59 17.88
C ILE A 766 42.54 -14.99 18.50
N ILE A 767 43.54 -15.83 18.19
CA ILE A 767 43.69 -17.19 18.70
C ILE A 767 44.25 -17.14 20.13
N GLU A 768 45.32 -16.38 20.32
CA GLU A 768 46.09 -16.30 21.56
C GLU A 768 45.31 -15.64 22.69
N ASN A 769 44.60 -14.54 22.41
CA ASN A 769 43.86 -13.78 23.42
C ASN A 769 42.44 -14.35 23.63
N PRO A 770 42.06 -14.78 24.85
CA PRO A 770 40.71 -15.26 25.15
C PRO A 770 39.61 -14.21 25.02
N ARG A 771 39.93 -12.92 25.18
CA ARG A 771 39.01 -11.77 25.01
C ARG A 771 39.59 -10.77 24.01
N PHE A 772 39.90 -11.25 22.82
CA PHE A 772 40.30 -10.38 21.71
C PHE A 772 39.18 -9.40 21.38
N SER A 773 39.48 -8.10 21.36
CA SER A 773 38.51 -7.07 21.02
C SER A 773 38.68 -6.60 19.59
N PHE A 774 37.59 -6.63 18.83
CA PHE A 774 37.50 -6.11 17.46
C PHE A 774 37.33 -4.59 17.40
N SER A 775 37.30 -3.90 18.55
CA SER A 775 37.03 -2.47 18.63
C SER A 775 37.83 -1.79 19.73
N PRO A 776 38.28 -0.54 19.54
CA PRO A 776 38.94 0.23 20.60
C PRO A 776 38.07 0.43 21.85
N SER A 777 36.73 0.35 21.76
CA SER A 777 35.83 0.49 22.90
C SER A 777 35.82 -0.72 23.84
N GLY A 778 36.38 -1.87 23.43
CA GLY A 778 36.34 -3.10 24.22
C GLY A 778 34.97 -3.81 24.22
N ASN A 779 33.94 -3.18 23.66
CA ASN A 779 32.57 -3.70 23.66
C ASN A 779 32.41 -4.83 22.64
N TYR A 780 33.15 -4.78 21.52
CA TYR A 780 33.12 -5.83 20.51
C TYR A 780 34.26 -6.81 20.72
N TYR A 781 33.97 -8.07 21.10
CA TYR A 781 35.00 -9.06 21.38
C TYR A 781 34.62 -10.48 20.94
N ALA A 782 35.64 -11.32 20.74
CA ALA A 782 35.48 -12.72 20.36
C ALA A 782 34.86 -13.52 21.53
N PRO A 783 33.81 -14.32 21.28
CA PRO A 783 33.15 -15.10 22.32
C PRO A 783 34.13 -16.09 22.98
N PRO A 784 33.97 -16.34 24.30
CA PRO A 784 34.69 -17.42 24.96
C PRO A 784 34.23 -18.78 24.41
N LYS A 785 35.05 -19.82 24.63
CA LYS A 785 34.73 -21.19 24.20
C LYS A 785 33.37 -21.62 24.78
N GLY A 786 32.48 -22.07 23.90
CA GLY A 786 31.15 -22.56 24.23
C GLY A 786 30.62 -23.49 23.16
N THR A 787 29.40 -23.99 23.36
CA THR A 787 28.61 -24.70 22.35
C THR A 787 28.12 -23.76 21.26
N TYR A 788 27.70 -24.28 20.11
CA TYR A 788 27.12 -23.47 19.05
C TYR A 788 25.93 -22.62 19.54
N GLU A 789 25.12 -23.17 20.44
CA GLU A 789 24.03 -22.47 21.13
C GLU A 789 24.53 -21.29 21.97
N ASP A 790 25.66 -21.44 22.67
CA ASP A 790 26.28 -20.37 23.46
C ASP A 790 26.76 -19.22 22.56
N TYR A 791 27.28 -19.51 21.36
CA TYR A 791 27.65 -18.48 20.37
C TYR A 791 26.39 -17.75 19.87
N ILE A 792 25.30 -18.46 19.59
CA ILE A 792 24.03 -17.83 19.21
C ILE A 792 23.49 -16.95 20.34
N GLU A 793 23.52 -17.44 21.58
CA GLU A 793 23.07 -16.68 22.74
C GLU A 793 23.94 -15.44 22.98
N PHE A 794 25.26 -15.58 22.83
CA PHE A 794 26.19 -14.45 22.86
C PHE A 794 25.85 -13.39 21.80
N ILE A 795 25.55 -13.79 20.56
CA ILE A 795 25.11 -12.87 19.50
C ILE A 795 23.73 -12.25 19.82
N LYS A 796 22.87 -12.93 20.58
CA LYS A 796 21.56 -12.36 20.98
C LYS A 796 21.67 -11.37 22.14
N VAL A 797 22.50 -11.65 23.14
CA VAL A 797 22.54 -10.93 24.42
C VAL A 797 23.50 -9.74 24.41
N THR A 798 24.71 -9.90 23.87
CA THR A 798 25.82 -8.96 24.09
C THR A 798 25.64 -7.60 23.42
N TRP A 799 24.70 -7.47 22.46
CA TRP A 799 24.65 -6.32 21.55
C TRP A 799 23.34 -5.51 21.61
N PHE A 800 22.54 -5.68 22.67
CA PHE A 800 21.24 -5.02 22.83
C PHE A 800 21.34 -3.50 23.13
N LEU A 801 22.54 -2.99 23.45
CA LEU A 801 22.74 -1.65 24.01
C LEU A 801 23.60 -0.68 23.17
N CYS A 802 24.14 -1.08 22.02
CA CYS A 802 25.09 -0.23 21.26
C CYS A 802 24.72 -0.10 19.78
N THR A 803 23.64 0.63 19.49
CA THR A 803 23.32 1.07 18.11
C THR A 803 24.14 2.31 17.69
N MET A 804 24.66 3.08 18.65
CA MET A 804 25.32 4.37 18.41
C MET A 804 26.85 4.30 18.22
N GLU A 805 27.52 3.19 18.60
CA GLU A 805 28.99 3.06 18.54
C GLU A 805 29.52 2.47 17.22
N ALA A 806 28.62 2.10 16.31
CA ALA A 806 28.94 1.65 14.96
C ALA A 806 29.99 2.56 14.27
N HIS A 807 29.90 3.89 14.42
CA HIS A 807 30.84 4.81 13.79
C HIS A 807 32.30 4.66 14.27
N ILE A 808 32.53 4.24 15.52
CA ILE A 808 33.88 3.91 16.03
C ILE A 808 34.35 2.60 15.39
N LEU A 809 33.46 1.59 15.35
CA LEU A 809 33.74 0.28 14.78
C LEU A 809 34.03 0.32 13.28
N PHE A 810 33.39 1.24 12.54
CA PHE A 810 33.63 1.46 11.11
C PHE A 810 34.80 2.40 10.82
N GLY A 811 35.49 2.95 11.83
CA GLY A 811 36.58 3.92 11.64
C GLY A 811 36.13 5.29 11.11
N LEU A 812 34.84 5.62 11.21
CA LEU A 812 34.21 6.77 10.54
C LEU A 812 34.35 8.11 11.28
N ILE A 813 34.97 8.14 12.46
CA ILE A 813 34.81 9.27 13.41
C ILE A 813 35.62 10.53 13.11
N VAL A 814 36.50 10.56 12.10
CA VAL A 814 37.49 11.64 12.07
C VAL A 814 37.19 12.81 11.12
N LEU A 815 36.18 12.77 10.25
CA LEU A 815 36.11 13.75 9.14
C LEU A 815 35.01 14.82 9.20
N VAL A 816 34.19 14.89 10.25
CA VAL A 816 33.18 15.98 10.36
C VAL A 816 33.75 17.27 10.97
N ASN A 817 34.95 17.23 11.57
CA ASN A 817 35.60 18.41 12.18
C ASN A 817 36.87 18.87 11.44
N ILE A 818 37.12 18.40 10.22
CA ILE A 818 38.29 18.81 9.42
C ILE A 818 37.83 19.24 8.02
N LEU A 819 36.90 20.19 7.98
CA LEU A 819 36.78 21.03 6.78
C LEU A 819 37.71 22.23 7.00
N PRO A 820 38.69 22.47 6.11
CA PRO A 820 39.45 23.71 6.10
C PRO A 820 38.50 24.91 6.07
N ASN A 821 38.85 26.00 6.76
CA ASN A 821 38.14 27.26 6.60
C ASN A 821 38.20 27.72 5.14
N ASP A 822 37.16 28.43 4.69
CA ASP A 822 37.14 29.07 3.38
C ASP A 822 38.41 29.91 3.14
N PHE A 823 38.95 29.83 1.94
CA PHE A 823 40.11 30.61 1.55
C PHE A 823 39.73 32.09 1.38
N ASP A 824 40.51 33.01 1.93
CA ASP A 824 40.33 34.44 1.68
C ASP A 824 40.78 34.80 0.26
N ILE A 825 39.81 34.94 -0.65
CA ILE A 825 40.05 35.22 -2.08
C ILE A 825 40.69 36.59 -2.29
N GLU A 826 40.35 37.58 -1.47
CA GLU A 826 40.82 38.96 -1.63
C GLU A 826 42.31 39.06 -1.23
N THR A 827 42.67 38.43 -0.11
CA THR A 827 44.07 38.30 0.31
C THR A 827 44.89 37.42 -0.66
N SER A 828 44.27 36.37 -1.23
CA SER A 828 44.93 35.46 -2.18
C SER A 828 45.19 36.10 -3.54
N LEU A 829 44.26 36.91 -4.05
CA LEU A 829 44.43 37.70 -5.27
C LEU A 829 45.53 38.76 -5.14
N HIS A 830 45.68 39.35 -3.96
CA HIS A 830 46.76 40.29 -3.67
C HIS A 830 48.14 39.61 -3.64
N LYS A 831 48.23 38.39 -3.11
CA LYS A 831 49.48 37.64 -2.97
C LYS A 831 49.88 36.87 -4.23
N TYR A 832 48.90 36.37 -4.97
CA TYR A 832 49.05 35.59 -6.21
C TYR A 832 48.22 36.24 -7.32
N PRO A 833 48.69 37.37 -7.88
CA PRO A 833 47.93 38.09 -8.89
C PRO A 833 47.77 37.24 -10.14
N VAL A 834 46.56 37.22 -10.67
CA VAL A 834 46.20 36.52 -11.91
C VAL A 834 46.85 37.25 -13.08
N ARG A 835 48.04 36.77 -13.47
CA ARG A 835 48.83 37.30 -14.59
C ARG A 835 49.03 36.21 -15.62
N TYR A 836 49.06 36.60 -16.89
CA TYR A 836 49.23 35.69 -18.01
C TYR A 836 50.56 34.90 -17.94
N GLU A 837 51.62 35.53 -17.41
CA GLU A 837 52.94 34.90 -17.26
C GLU A 837 53.00 33.86 -16.14
N GLU A 838 52.07 33.90 -15.18
CA GLU A 838 52.03 33.02 -14.01
C GLU A 838 50.69 32.27 -13.97
N SER A 839 50.49 31.39 -14.94
CA SER A 839 49.25 30.63 -15.15
C SER A 839 48.81 29.81 -13.93
N MET A 840 49.75 29.38 -13.08
CA MET A 840 49.44 28.66 -11.83
C MET A 840 48.74 29.54 -10.80
N ASN A 841 48.95 30.86 -10.78
CA ASN A 841 48.20 31.75 -9.89
C ASN A 841 46.72 31.81 -10.28
N THR A 842 46.44 31.80 -11.59
CA THR A 842 45.07 31.74 -12.12
C THR A 842 44.36 30.46 -11.69
N VAL A 843 45.05 29.32 -11.81
CA VAL A 843 44.51 28.02 -11.39
C VAL A 843 44.31 28.00 -9.87
N LEU A 844 45.28 28.49 -9.09
CA LEU A 844 45.21 28.55 -7.63
C LEU A 844 44.00 29.36 -7.15
N VAL A 845 43.80 30.56 -7.68
CA VAL A 845 42.67 31.44 -7.30
C VAL A 845 41.34 30.84 -7.73
N GLN A 846 41.25 30.22 -8.92
CA GLN A 846 40.03 29.56 -9.39
C GLN A 846 39.67 28.32 -8.56
N GLU A 847 40.64 27.53 -8.15
CA GLU A 847 40.42 26.36 -7.32
C GLU A 847 40.05 26.76 -5.88
N MET A 848 40.61 27.87 -5.35
CA MET A 848 40.15 28.46 -4.08
C MET A 848 38.71 28.96 -4.17
N GLU A 849 38.32 29.65 -5.26
CA GLU A 849 36.93 30.07 -5.50
C GLU A 849 35.97 28.89 -5.66
N ARG A 850 36.43 27.78 -6.24
CA ARG A 850 35.64 26.55 -6.37
C ARG A 850 35.51 25.82 -5.04
N PHE A 851 36.56 25.79 -4.22
CA PHE A 851 36.53 25.18 -2.90
C PHE A 851 35.58 25.90 -1.94
N ASN A 852 35.52 27.24 -2.02
CA ASN A 852 34.62 28.05 -1.20
C ASN A 852 33.14 28.04 -1.66
N LYS A 853 32.83 27.42 -2.81
CA LYS A 853 31.46 27.29 -3.36
C LYS A 853 30.90 25.91 -3.09
#